data_AF-A0A967HI61-F1
#
_entry.id   AF-A0A967HI61-F1
#
_cell.length_a   1.000
_cell.length_b   1.000
_cell.length_c   1.000
_cell.angle_alpha   90.00
_cell.angle_beta   90.00
_cell.angle_gamma   90.00
#
_symmetry.space_group_name_H-M   'P 1'
#
loop_
_entity.id
_entity.type
_entity.pdbx_description
1 polymer ?
#
loop_
_entity_poly.entity_id
_entity_poly.type
_entity_poly.pdbx_seq_one_letter_code
_entity_poly.pdbx_strand_id
1 'polypeptide(L)'
;MPTITRARAEGAAQHRRESLVRLGLTPDRWDYLVALAGNPNTGKTTVFNGLTGLRQHTGNWPGKTVARAEGAFAHRGKRVKVVDLPGTYSLQAGSTDEEVARDFIVFGRPDVTVVVVDATRLERNLNLVLQVLEITDRVVVCLNLMDEAKRHGIAVDAGRLERQLGVPVVATVARRGDGMDELLAAVEAVATGERPTTPFRLESHAPEVEEAAAELVPAIERAYPGVANARWVALRLLNGDQAVEQAVRDGELGLLGSGGQGNGSPPDEAAIADLLETASRLRWDLRPDFHDALMERLYAAAQEIAEQAQERGLKAVGYRLDRKLDALLTSRWLGFPLMLLILAVVFWITIEGANVPSQMLATLLIDNGHAWLTGAAASLGMPWWLSGFLFDGVYLATAWVVSVMLPPMAIFFPLFTLLEDFGYLPRVAFNLDGMFRRVGAHGKQALTMAMGFGCNAAGVVATRVIDSPRERLIAIITNNFSLCNGRWPTQILIATIFIGALAPAHLAGLVSAAAVVGIAVLGILFMFLASWLLSSTVLRGEATTFSLELPPYRPPRVLQTLYTSIIDRTLIVLWRAVVFAVPAGAVIWLSANISFGGASIAEHLISLLNPVGLLVGMNGVILLAYVVAIPANEIVIPTILMLTVMTTGLALGEGAGVMFELDSTMAMADVLRAGGWTLLTGVNLMLFSLLHNPCSTTIYTIYKETGSAKWTTVAALLPLAMGFVVTFLVAQAWRLVA
;
A
#
# COMPACT_ATOMS: atom_id res chain seq x y z
N MET A 1 48.15 38.10 -6.49
CA MET A 1 47.90 36.97 -7.40
C MET A 1 46.48 36.45 -7.17
N PRO A 2 45.50 36.79 -8.03
CA PRO A 2 44.13 36.31 -7.91
C PRO A 2 43.80 35.36 -9.08
N THR A 3 43.96 34.05 -8.89
CA THR A 3 43.52 33.04 -9.87
C THR A 3 43.00 31.74 -9.26
N ILE A 4 43.07 31.56 -7.93
CA ILE A 4 42.76 30.28 -7.28
C ILE A 4 41.28 30.14 -6.88
N THR A 5 40.54 31.24 -6.66
CA THR A 5 39.14 31.18 -6.19
C THR A 5 38.10 30.89 -7.27
N ARG A 6 38.35 31.25 -8.54
CA ARG A 6 37.40 31.02 -9.64
C ARG A 6 37.38 29.56 -10.11
N ALA A 7 38.54 28.92 -10.17
CA ALA A 7 38.68 27.51 -10.57
C ALA A 7 38.04 26.52 -9.58
N ARG A 8 38.07 26.81 -8.27
CA ARG A 8 37.43 25.97 -7.23
C ARG A 8 35.90 25.98 -7.31
N ALA A 9 35.30 27.13 -7.64
CA ALA A 9 33.84 27.26 -7.76
C ALA A 9 33.30 26.56 -9.03
N GLU A 10 34.04 26.62 -10.14
CA GLU A 10 33.69 25.96 -11.40
C GLU A 10 33.78 24.42 -11.29
N GLY A 11 34.81 23.89 -10.61
CA GLY A 11 34.96 22.45 -10.37
C GLY A 11 33.87 21.85 -9.48
N ALA A 12 33.46 22.56 -8.41
CA ALA A 12 32.39 22.11 -7.53
C ALA A 12 31.01 22.06 -8.20
N ALA A 13 30.73 23.01 -9.11
CA ALA A 13 29.48 23.07 -9.86
C ALA A 13 29.35 21.94 -10.90
N GLN A 14 30.44 21.60 -11.59
CA GLN A 14 30.46 20.51 -12.58
C GLN A 14 30.31 19.13 -11.93
N HIS A 15 31.01 18.92 -10.81
CA HIS A 15 30.89 17.70 -10.01
C HIS A 15 29.46 17.49 -9.49
N ARG A 16 28.82 18.54 -8.96
CA ARG A 16 27.41 18.49 -8.54
C ARG A 16 26.50 18.09 -9.70
N ARG A 17 26.77 18.60 -10.90
CA ARG A 17 26.03 18.29 -12.12
C ARG A 17 26.04 16.78 -12.42
N GLU A 18 27.21 16.14 -12.34
CA GLU A 18 27.39 14.71 -12.64
C GLU A 18 26.76 13.80 -11.57
N SER A 19 26.91 14.12 -10.28
CA SER A 19 26.25 13.40 -9.18
C SER A 19 24.72 13.43 -9.31
N LEU A 20 24.18 14.60 -9.65
CA LEU A 20 22.75 14.76 -9.89
C LEU A 20 22.29 13.90 -11.08
N VAL A 21 23.04 13.86 -12.18
CA VAL A 21 22.71 13.01 -13.34
C VAL A 21 22.70 11.53 -12.98
N ARG A 22 23.66 11.03 -12.19
CA ARG A 22 23.66 9.63 -11.71
C ARG A 22 22.51 9.33 -10.76
N LEU A 23 22.14 10.29 -9.93
CA LEU A 23 20.93 10.24 -9.12
C LEU A 23 19.65 10.45 -9.95
N GLY A 24 19.72 10.55 -11.28
CA GLY A 24 18.59 10.66 -12.20
C GLY A 24 17.99 12.08 -12.32
N LEU A 25 18.75 13.14 -12.04
CA LEU A 25 18.34 14.54 -12.12
C LEU A 25 19.04 15.25 -13.30
N THR A 26 18.33 16.08 -14.06
CA THR A 26 18.86 16.94 -15.15
C THR A 26 19.16 18.39 -14.71
N PRO A 27 20.36 18.71 -14.21
CA PRO A 27 20.71 19.97 -13.54
C PRO A 27 20.50 21.28 -14.34
N ASP A 28 20.35 21.23 -15.66
CA ASP A 28 20.29 22.43 -16.53
C ASP A 28 18.92 23.14 -16.55
N ARG A 29 17.94 22.63 -15.80
CA ARG A 29 16.54 23.08 -15.86
C ARG A 29 16.08 23.91 -14.66
N TRP A 30 16.92 24.10 -13.64
CA TRP A 30 16.57 24.80 -12.41
C TRP A 30 17.75 25.56 -11.81
N ASP A 31 17.45 26.59 -11.04
CA ASP A 31 18.42 27.50 -10.41
C ASP A 31 18.79 27.04 -8.98
N TYR A 32 17.84 26.42 -8.27
CA TYR A 32 18.07 25.81 -6.94
C TYR A 32 17.54 24.38 -6.86
N LEU A 33 18.26 23.55 -6.11
CA LEU A 33 17.84 22.21 -5.72
C LEU A 33 17.63 22.14 -4.21
N VAL A 34 16.41 21.79 -3.81
CA VAL A 34 16.00 21.65 -2.41
C VAL A 34 15.71 20.18 -2.13
N ALA A 35 16.34 19.63 -1.09
CA ALA A 35 16.01 18.31 -0.57
C ALA A 35 14.99 18.45 0.56
N LEU A 36 13.91 17.66 0.54
CA LEU A 36 12.94 17.60 1.63
C LEU A 36 13.16 16.31 2.42
N ALA A 37 13.68 16.44 3.64
CA ALA A 37 13.93 15.35 4.58
C ALA A 37 12.94 15.43 5.75
N GLY A 38 12.76 14.34 6.50
CA GLY A 38 11.92 14.32 7.69
C GLY A 38 11.48 12.92 8.07
N ASN A 39 11.05 12.76 9.32
CA ASN A 39 10.50 11.50 9.79
C ASN A 39 9.22 11.13 9.01
N PRO A 40 8.85 9.84 8.96
CA PRO A 40 7.52 9.45 8.52
C PRO A 40 6.42 10.19 9.30
N ASN A 41 5.34 10.58 8.59
CA ASN A 41 4.15 11.23 9.16
C ASN A 41 4.32 12.66 9.72
N THR A 42 5.45 13.36 9.48
CA THR A 42 5.64 14.77 9.90
C THR A 42 4.90 15.80 9.04
N GLY A 43 4.14 15.33 8.04
CA GLY A 43 3.50 16.18 7.04
C GLY A 43 4.45 16.60 5.90
N LYS A 44 5.59 15.93 5.73
CA LYS A 44 6.53 16.12 4.61
C LYS A 44 5.85 16.18 3.24
N THR A 45 5.00 15.21 2.91
CA THR A 45 4.23 15.20 1.65
C THR A 45 3.26 16.38 1.55
N THR A 46 2.69 16.85 2.66
CA THR A 46 1.83 18.04 2.68
C THR A 46 2.65 19.31 2.38
N VAL A 47 3.85 19.43 2.95
CA VAL A 47 4.80 20.52 2.67
C VAL A 47 5.22 20.46 1.20
N PHE A 48 5.60 19.28 0.69
CA PHE A 48 5.96 19.06 -0.71
C PHE A 48 4.84 19.51 -1.66
N ASN A 49 3.61 19.04 -1.43
CA ASN A 49 2.44 19.42 -2.22
C ASN A 49 2.14 20.93 -2.12
N GLY A 50 2.31 21.52 -0.94
CA GLY A 50 2.14 22.96 -0.73
C GLY A 50 3.15 23.79 -1.54
N LEU A 51 4.39 23.30 -1.69
CA LEU A 51 5.45 23.97 -2.45
C LEU A 51 5.30 23.78 -3.98
N THR A 52 4.98 22.57 -4.44
CA THR A 52 5.04 22.23 -5.87
C THR A 52 3.68 22.31 -6.58
N GLY A 53 2.58 22.33 -5.84
CA GLY A 53 1.23 22.19 -6.40
C GLY A 53 1.09 20.92 -7.26
N LEU A 54 0.44 21.05 -8.42
CA LEU A 54 0.17 19.93 -9.35
C LEU A 54 1.37 19.53 -10.25
N ARG A 55 2.51 20.21 -10.15
CA ARG A 55 3.66 20.00 -11.06
C ARG A 55 4.67 19.02 -10.47
N GLN A 56 4.25 17.76 -10.35
CA GLN A 56 5.02 16.68 -9.75
C GLN A 56 5.24 15.55 -10.76
N HIS A 57 6.41 14.92 -10.66
CA HIS A 57 6.73 13.68 -11.33
C HIS A 57 7.13 12.64 -10.29
N THR A 58 6.54 11.45 -10.40
CA THR A 58 6.86 10.30 -9.57
C THR A 58 7.55 9.22 -10.42
N GLY A 59 8.63 8.67 -9.88
CA GLY A 59 9.43 7.60 -10.48
C GLY A 59 10.06 6.74 -9.38
N ASN A 60 11.13 6.01 -9.72
CA ASN A 60 11.93 5.25 -8.75
C ASN A 60 13.37 5.77 -8.72
N TRP A 61 14.05 5.60 -7.59
CA TRP A 61 15.48 5.85 -7.50
C TRP A 61 16.27 4.87 -8.39
N PRO A 62 17.32 5.31 -9.10
CA PRO A 62 18.11 4.43 -9.97
C PRO A 62 18.62 3.19 -9.21
N GLY A 63 18.33 2.00 -9.73
CA GLY A 63 18.78 0.74 -9.12
C GLY A 63 18.08 0.33 -7.81
N LYS A 64 17.07 1.08 -7.34
CA LYS A 64 16.35 0.81 -6.09
C LYS A 64 14.83 0.77 -6.33
N THR A 65 14.08 0.04 -5.49
CA THR A 65 12.61 -0.03 -5.55
C THR A 65 11.90 1.09 -4.81
N VAL A 66 12.66 2.07 -4.31
CA VAL A 66 12.16 3.19 -3.51
C VAL A 66 11.55 4.24 -4.44
N ALA A 67 10.33 4.67 -4.13
CA ALA A 67 9.64 5.71 -4.88
C ALA A 67 10.36 7.06 -4.72
N ARG A 68 10.44 7.81 -5.82
CA ARG A 68 11.03 9.14 -5.88
C ARG A 68 9.98 10.11 -6.36
N ALA A 69 9.68 11.14 -5.57
CA ALA A 69 8.84 12.25 -5.98
C ALA A 69 9.70 13.51 -6.16
N GLU A 70 9.52 14.18 -7.29
CA GLU A 70 10.17 15.44 -7.59
C GLU A 70 9.17 16.44 -8.15
N GLY A 71 9.37 17.71 -7.83
CA GLY A 71 8.53 18.79 -8.34
C GLY A 71 9.35 20.03 -8.62
N ALA A 72 8.81 20.92 -9.44
CA ALA A 72 9.47 22.18 -9.77
C ALA A 72 8.47 23.33 -9.76
N PHE A 73 8.90 24.46 -9.20
CA PHE A 73 8.13 25.70 -9.18
C PHE A 73 9.03 26.90 -9.46
N ALA A 74 8.43 28.05 -9.72
CA ALA A 74 9.15 29.31 -9.87
C ALA A 74 8.85 30.21 -8.67
N HIS A 75 9.88 30.77 -8.05
CA HIS A 75 9.77 31.72 -6.94
C HIS A 75 10.69 32.90 -7.21
N ARG A 76 10.14 34.13 -7.17
CA ARG A 76 10.86 35.39 -7.44
C ARG A 76 11.73 35.35 -8.72
N GLY A 77 11.22 34.72 -9.78
CA GLY A 77 11.90 34.62 -11.07
C GLY A 77 12.95 33.50 -11.19
N LYS A 78 13.21 32.74 -10.12
CA LYS A 78 14.12 31.58 -10.12
C LYS A 78 13.34 30.27 -10.10
N ARG A 79 13.83 29.26 -10.81
CA ARG A 79 13.26 27.91 -10.88
C ARG A 79 13.84 27.07 -9.75
N VAL A 80 12.99 26.59 -8.86
CA VAL A 80 13.36 25.73 -7.73
C VAL A 80 12.89 24.31 -8.02
N LYS A 81 13.81 23.35 -7.92
CA LYS A 81 13.47 21.93 -7.92
C LYS A 81 13.47 21.41 -6.49
N VAL A 82 12.41 20.70 -6.12
CA VAL A 82 12.30 20.01 -4.83
C VAL A 82 12.31 18.51 -5.07
N VAL A 83 13.13 17.81 -4.32
CA VAL A 83 13.18 16.34 -4.29
C VAL A 83 12.69 15.89 -2.92
N ASP A 84 11.64 15.08 -2.91
CA ASP A 84 11.12 14.47 -1.70
C ASP A 84 11.93 13.22 -1.36
N LEU A 85 12.65 13.24 -0.24
CA LEU A 85 13.40 12.08 0.22
C LEU A 85 12.48 11.10 0.95
N PRO A 86 12.79 9.79 0.96
CA PRO A 86 12.07 8.83 1.79
C PRO A 86 12.01 9.30 3.25
N GLY A 87 10.89 9.01 3.93
CA GLY A 87 10.74 9.36 5.34
C GLY A 87 11.60 8.44 6.21
N THR A 88 12.53 9.00 6.96
CA THR A 88 13.55 8.24 7.71
C THR A 88 13.63 8.71 9.15
N TYR A 89 13.92 7.81 10.09
CA TYR A 89 14.10 8.20 11.51
C TYR A 89 15.58 8.47 11.84
N SER A 90 16.49 7.93 11.04
CA SER A 90 17.93 8.04 11.18
C SER A 90 18.57 7.95 9.79
N LEU A 91 19.78 8.50 9.63
CA LEU A 91 20.60 8.33 8.43
C LEU A 91 21.64 7.22 8.59
N GLN A 92 21.52 6.42 9.66
CA GLN A 92 22.53 5.43 10.06
C GLN A 92 22.07 3.96 9.96
N ALA A 93 20.79 3.71 9.64
CA ALA A 93 20.23 2.36 9.65
C ALA A 93 20.18 1.75 8.24
N GLY A 94 20.19 0.40 8.20
CA GLY A 94 20.42 -0.41 7.00
C GLY A 94 19.20 -0.61 6.09
N SER A 95 18.22 0.30 6.13
CA SER A 95 17.09 0.24 5.20
C SER A 95 17.43 0.98 3.90
N THR A 96 16.87 0.53 2.78
CA THR A 96 17.08 1.16 1.47
C THR A 96 16.61 2.61 1.44
N ASP A 97 15.63 2.97 2.26
CA ASP A 97 15.07 4.32 2.33
C ASP A 97 16.04 5.28 3.04
N GLU A 98 16.68 4.81 4.10
CA GLU A 98 17.70 5.54 4.86
C GLU A 98 18.98 5.73 4.06
N GLU A 99 19.45 4.68 3.35
CA GLU A 99 20.56 4.77 2.41
C GLU A 99 20.31 5.86 1.36
N VAL A 100 19.15 5.83 0.70
CA VAL A 100 18.79 6.80 -0.35
C VAL A 100 18.75 8.22 0.18
N ALA A 101 18.17 8.44 1.36
CA ALA A 101 18.11 9.77 1.98
C ALA A 101 19.52 10.28 2.33
N ARG A 102 20.35 9.44 2.94
CA ARG A 102 21.74 9.75 3.30
C ARG A 102 22.56 10.10 2.06
N ASP A 103 22.57 9.21 1.07
CA ASP A 103 23.39 9.33 -0.13
C ASP A 103 22.99 10.59 -0.93
N PHE A 104 21.70 10.94 -0.96
CA PHE A 104 21.26 12.17 -1.60
C PHE A 104 21.74 13.43 -0.88
N ILE A 105 21.67 13.47 0.45
CA ILE A 105 22.10 14.64 1.23
C ILE A 105 23.62 14.81 1.15
N VAL A 106 24.38 13.71 1.24
CA VAL A 106 25.85 13.71 1.21
C VAL A 106 26.37 14.00 -0.20
N PHE A 107 25.94 13.24 -1.21
CA PHE A 107 26.53 13.26 -2.55
C PHE A 107 25.75 14.14 -3.54
N GLY A 108 24.43 14.28 -3.36
CA GLY A 108 23.61 15.15 -4.21
C GLY A 108 23.87 16.64 -3.98
N ARG A 109 24.45 17.02 -2.83
CA ARG A 109 24.77 18.39 -2.43
C ARG A 109 23.63 19.37 -2.77
N PRO A 110 22.43 19.20 -2.18
CA PRO A 110 21.33 20.15 -2.39
C PRO A 110 21.75 21.56 -1.95
N ASP A 111 21.17 22.60 -2.58
CA ASP A 111 21.43 23.99 -2.18
C ASP A 111 20.87 24.26 -0.80
N VAL A 112 19.76 23.60 -0.45
CA VAL A 112 19.16 23.64 0.89
C VAL A 112 18.55 22.28 1.19
N THR A 113 18.76 21.78 2.41
CA THR A 113 18.02 20.64 2.96
C THR A 113 16.97 21.16 3.92
N VAL A 114 15.69 21.02 3.56
CA VAL A 114 14.57 21.34 4.43
C VAL A 114 14.22 20.10 5.25
N VAL A 115 14.36 20.19 6.56
CA VAL A 115 14.01 19.08 7.47
C VAL A 115 12.65 19.36 8.10
N VAL A 116 11.65 18.56 7.76
CA VAL A 116 10.28 18.69 8.26
C VAL A 116 10.14 17.96 9.59
N VAL A 117 9.83 18.74 10.63
CA VAL A 117 9.79 18.33 12.04
C VAL A 117 8.35 18.44 12.55
N ASP A 118 7.86 17.39 13.20
CA ASP A 118 6.56 17.41 13.87
C ASP A 118 6.68 18.10 15.25
N ALA A 119 5.99 19.24 15.41
CA ALA A 119 5.96 20.02 16.64
C ALA A 119 5.35 19.27 17.84
N THR A 120 4.53 18.24 17.61
CA THR A 120 3.94 17.42 18.68
C THR A 120 4.93 16.44 19.29
N ARG A 121 5.98 16.05 18.54
CA ARG A 121 6.99 15.06 18.93
C ARG A 121 8.40 15.56 18.63
N LEU A 122 8.73 16.73 19.16
CA LEU A 122 9.97 17.45 18.84
C LEU A 122 11.23 16.62 19.11
N GLU A 123 11.36 16.01 20.29
CA GLU A 123 12.52 15.19 20.71
C GLU A 123 12.89 14.13 19.66
N ARG A 124 11.92 13.31 19.25
CA ARG A 124 12.13 12.24 18.27
C ARG A 124 12.54 12.76 16.89
N ASN A 125 12.02 13.93 16.51
CA ASN A 125 12.30 14.52 15.20
C ASN A 125 13.63 15.26 15.17
N LEU A 126 14.04 15.85 16.29
CA LEU A 126 15.32 16.54 16.40
C LEU A 126 16.51 15.59 16.21
N ASN A 127 16.37 14.29 16.50
CA ASN A 127 17.43 13.34 16.21
C ASN A 127 17.86 13.37 14.73
N LEU A 128 16.90 13.28 13.80
CA LEU A 128 17.20 13.40 12.37
C LEU A 128 17.78 14.77 12.02
N VAL A 129 17.26 15.85 12.62
CA VAL A 129 17.79 17.20 12.40
C VAL A 129 19.27 17.25 12.75
N LEU A 130 19.66 16.79 13.95
CA LEU A 130 21.06 16.81 14.40
C LEU A 130 21.97 16.01 13.45
N GLN A 131 21.52 14.85 12.97
CA GLN A 131 22.29 14.06 12.00
C GLN A 131 22.44 14.77 10.64
N VAL A 132 21.42 15.49 10.17
CA VAL A 132 21.51 16.29 8.94
C VAL A 132 22.44 17.49 9.14
N LEU A 133 22.38 18.13 10.31
CA LEU A 133 23.31 19.20 10.68
C LEU A 133 24.75 18.69 10.71
N GLU A 134 25.01 17.42 11.01
CA GLU A 134 26.35 16.82 10.91
C GLU A 134 26.88 16.72 9.47
N ILE A 135 25.99 16.65 8.47
CA ILE A 135 26.36 16.43 7.08
C ILE A 135 26.53 17.76 6.32
N THR A 136 25.60 18.70 6.52
CA THR A 136 25.54 19.95 5.72
C THR A 136 25.15 21.16 6.56
N ASP A 137 25.73 22.31 6.20
CA ASP A 137 25.42 23.58 6.87
C ASP A 137 24.18 24.26 6.28
N ARG A 138 23.73 23.84 5.09
CA ARG A 138 22.62 24.49 4.36
C ARG A 138 21.29 23.86 4.73
N VAL A 139 20.85 24.09 5.95
CA VAL A 139 19.63 23.48 6.50
C VAL A 139 18.59 24.52 6.86
N VAL A 140 17.31 24.21 6.62
CA VAL A 140 16.16 24.95 7.13
C VAL A 140 15.23 23.96 7.82
N VAL A 141 14.87 24.22 9.07
CA VAL A 141 13.94 23.37 9.82
C VAL A 141 12.52 23.89 9.63
N CYS A 142 11.67 23.05 9.07
CA CYS A 142 10.23 23.30 8.94
C CYS A 142 9.50 22.65 10.12
N LEU A 143 9.21 23.45 11.15
CA LEU A 143 8.47 23.01 12.34
C LEU A 143 6.98 22.99 12.03
N ASN A 144 6.48 21.84 11.58
CA ASN A 144 5.12 21.65 11.08
C ASN A 144 4.18 21.13 12.18
N LEU A 145 2.88 21.12 11.89
CA LEU A 145 1.81 20.66 12.80
C LEU A 145 1.66 21.50 14.07
N MET A 146 1.94 22.80 13.98
CA MET A 146 1.80 23.74 15.10
C MET A 146 0.36 23.85 15.63
N ASP A 147 -0.65 23.63 14.78
CA ASP A 147 -2.05 23.59 15.17
C ASP A 147 -2.39 22.33 16.00
N GLU A 148 -1.81 21.18 15.66
CA GLU A 148 -1.91 19.95 16.44
C GLU A 148 -1.16 20.06 17.78
N ALA A 149 0.06 20.62 17.79
CA ALA A 149 0.82 20.86 19.01
C ALA A 149 -0.01 21.72 20.00
N LYS A 150 -0.61 22.81 19.51
CA LYS A 150 -1.48 23.68 20.32
C LYS A 150 -2.71 22.94 20.87
N ARG A 151 -3.33 22.04 20.10
CA ARG A 151 -4.44 21.19 20.59
C ARG A 151 -4.00 20.26 21.72
N HIS A 152 -2.79 19.73 21.62
CA HIS A 152 -2.18 18.88 22.64
C HIS A 152 -1.67 19.65 23.87
N GLY A 153 -1.81 20.97 23.90
CA GLY A 153 -1.27 21.79 24.99
C GLY A 153 0.26 21.87 24.97
N ILE A 154 0.87 21.73 23.79
CA ILE A 154 2.30 21.89 23.55
C ILE A 154 2.48 23.23 22.84
N ALA A 155 3.31 24.10 23.40
CA ALA A 155 3.83 25.26 22.68
C ALA A 155 5.33 25.05 22.46
N VAL A 156 5.78 25.36 21.25
CA VAL A 156 7.18 25.23 20.85
C VAL A 156 7.66 26.61 20.42
N ASP A 157 8.75 27.08 21.03
CA ASP A 157 9.39 28.34 20.65
C ASP A 157 10.35 28.11 19.48
N ALA A 158 9.90 28.46 18.28
CA ALA A 158 10.70 28.37 17.05
C ALA A 158 11.97 29.25 17.12
N GLY A 159 11.90 30.43 17.74
CA GLY A 159 13.04 31.34 17.86
C GLY A 159 14.08 30.84 18.86
N ARG A 160 13.67 30.08 19.88
CA ARG A 160 14.61 29.38 20.78
C ARG A 160 15.27 28.20 20.06
N LEU A 161 14.51 27.41 19.29
CA LEU A 161 15.09 26.34 18.47
C LEU A 161 16.09 26.88 17.44
N GLU A 162 15.78 27.98 16.78
CA GLU A 162 16.66 28.61 15.79
C GLU A 162 18.00 29.02 16.42
N ARG A 163 17.98 29.57 17.65
CA ARG A 163 19.20 29.92 18.38
C ARG A 163 20.02 28.70 18.82
N GLN A 164 19.37 27.61 19.22
CA GLN A 164 20.05 26.39 19.67
C GLN A 164 20.62 25.57 18.53
N LEU A 165 19.87 25.44 17.43
CA LEU A 165 20.28 24.67 16.25
C LEU A 165 21.20 25.48 15.33
N GLY A 166 21.20 26.81 15.44
CA GLY A 166 22.01 27.70 14.62
C GLY A 166 21.63 27.73 13.13
N VAL A 167 20.42 27.27 12.81
CA VAL A 167 19.83 27.24 11.47
C VAL A 167 18.39 27.78 11.51
N PRO A 168 17.87 28.34 10.40
CA PRO A 168 16.52 28.86 10.35
C PRO A 168 15.46 27.83 10.74
N VAL A 169 14.55 28.22 11.65
CA VAL A 169 13.40 27.39 12.06
C VAL A 169 12.12 28.16 11.73
N VAL A 170 11.29 27.60 10.87
CA VAL A 170 10.02 28.20 10.45
C VAL A 170 8.86 27.37 10.97
N ALA A 171 7.98 28.00 11.75
CA ALA A 171 6.76 27.40 12.26
C ALA A 171 5.68 27.36 11.17
N THR A 172 5.10 26.19 10.89
CA THR A 172 4.17 26.01 9.77
C THR A 172 2.93 25.20 10.17
N VAL A 173 1.85 25.45 9.42
CA VAL A 173 0.67 24.58 9.33
C VAL A 173 0.43 24.31 7.85
N ALA A 174 1.22 23.38 7.30
CA ALA A 174 1.27 23.14 5.85
C ALA A 174 -0.11 22.87 5.22
N ARG A 175 -1.03 22.24 5.97
CA ARG A 175 -2.39 21.94 5.51
C ARG A 175 -3.26 23.19 5.29
N ARG A 176 -2.96 24.29 5.99
CA ARG A 176 -3.65 25.58 5.87
C ARG A 176 -2.89 26.58 4.99
N GLY A 177 -1.62 26.31 4.72
CA GLY A 177 -0.72 27.22 4.02
C GLY A 177 0.02 28.19 4.95
N ASP A 178 -0.26 28.17 6.24
CA ASP A 178 0.36 29.08 7.22
C ASP A 178 1.87 28.79 7.33
N GLY A 179 2.71 29.83 7.22
CA GLY A 179 4.18 29.76 7.32
C GLY A 179 4.90 29.24 6.07
N MET A 180 4.18 28.91 4.98
CA MET A 180 4.80 28.38 3.76
C MET A 180 5.59 29.44 2.99
N ASP A 181 5.12 30.69 2.96
CA ASP A 181 5.85 31.81 2.32
C ASP A 181 7.13 32.16 3.09
N GLU A 182 7.08 32.08 4.43
CA GLU A 182 8.22 32.29 5.31
C GLU A 182 9.27 31.17 5.14
N LEU A 183 8.80 29.93 4.96
CA LEU A 183 9.66 28.78 4.65
C LEU A 183 10.39 28.99 3.32
N LEU A 184 9.68 29.43 2.28
CA LEU A 184 10.26 29.74 0.97
C LEU A 184 11.30 30.86 1.06
N ALA A 185 11.02 31.91 1.82
CA ALA A 185 11.96 33.01 2.05
C ALA A 185 13.22 32.53 2.78
N ALA A 186 13.08 31.68 3.79
CA ALA A 186 14.20 31.09 4.51
C ALA A 186 15.06 30.18 3.61
N VAL A 187 14.41 29.36 2.76
CA VAL A 187 15.09 28.53 1.77
C VAL A 187 15.86 29.38 0.77
N GLU A 188 15.28 30.45 0.24
CA GLU A 188 15.99 31.34 -0.68
C GLU A 188 17.22 31.97 0.01
N ALA A 189 17.07 32.49 1.23
CA ALA A 189 18.14 33.16 1.95
C ALA A 189 19.32 32.23 2.29
N VAL A 190 19.06 30.96 2.59
CA VAL A 190 20.11 29.95 2.80
C VAL A 190 20.74 29.53 1.47
N ALA A 191 19.94 29.40 0.39
CA ALA A 191 20.43 29.05 -0.94
C ALA A 191 21.34 30.13 -1.54
N THR A 192 21.03 31.42 -1.34
CA THR A 192 21.84 32.56 -1.82
C THR A 192 23.04 32.86 -0.91
N GLY A 193 23.07 32.31 0.30
CA GLY A 193 24.07 32.63 1.31
C GLY A 193 23.86 34.00 1.97
N GLU A 194 22.71 34.65 1.76
CA GLU A 194 22.32 35.88 2.47
C GLU A 194 22.19 35.66 3.98
N ARG A 195 21.81 34.44 4.37
CA ARG A 195 21.70 34.03 5.76
C ARG A 195 22.76 32.96 6.09
N PRO A 196 23.92 33.34 6.65
CA PRO A 196 24.91 32.37 7.07
C PRO A 196 24.36 31.52 8.23
N THR A 197 24.56 30.22 8.14
CA THR A 197 24.18 29.25 9.16
C THR A 197 25.40 28.86 9.99
N THR A 198 25.18 28.59 11.27
CA THR A 198 26.20 28.06 12.19
C THR A 198 25.61 26.84 12.89
N PRO A 199 25.49 25.69 12.18
CA PRO A 199 24.78 24.52 12.68
C PRO A 199 25.31 24.06 14.03
N PHE A 200 24.40 23.64 14.89
CA PHE A 200 24.77 22.90 16.09
C PHE A 200 25.56 21.66 15.70
N ARG A 201 26.77 21.55 16.25
CA ARG A 201 27.61 20.36 16.17
C ARG A 201 27.81 19.87 17.59
N LEU A 202 27.66 18.58 17.81
CA LEU A 202 27.93 17.98 19.10
C LEU A 202 29.42 18.17 19.42
N GLU A 203 29.76 19.11 20.32
CA GLU A 203 31.14 19.29 20.76
C GLU A 203 31.55 18.08 21.63
N SER A 204 32.70 17.48 21.29
CA SER A 204 33.36 16.34 21.92
C SER A 204 32.76 14.94 21.65
N HIS A 205 33.29 14.25 20.63
CA HIS A 205 33.46 12.80 20.78
C HIS A 205 34.47 12.52 21.91
N ALA A 206 34.58 11.26 22.36
CA ALA A 206 35.66 10.90 23.27
C ALA A 206 37.01 11.29 22.62
N PRO A 207 38.02 11.79 23.38
CA PRO A 207 39.28 12.27 22.81
C PRO A 207 39.90 11.29 21.81
N GLU A 208 39.77 9.99 22.09
CA GLU A 208 40.26 8.90 21.27
C GLU A 208 39.61 8.86 19.87
N VAL A 209 38.32 9.20 19.78
CA VAL A 209 37.57 9.24 18.50
C VAL A 209 37.93 10.49 17.68
N GLU A 210 38.11 11.64 18.33
CA GLU A 210 38.55 12.86 17.62
C GLU A 210 39.98 12.72 17.11
N GLU A 211 40.88 12.12 17.89
CA GLU A 211 42.25 11.82 17.45
C GLU A 211 42.26 10.88 16.26
N ALA A 212 41.48 9.78 16.32
CA ALA A 212 41.35 8.84 15.20
C ALA A 212 40.75 9.50 13.95
N ALA A 213 39.70 10.32 14.10
CA ALA A 213 39.10 11.04 12.99
C ALA A 213 40.08 12.07 12.39
N ALA A 214 40.83 12.79 13.22
CA ALA A 214 41.84 13.76 12.79
C ALA A 214 43.02 13.10 12.06
N GLU A 215 43.38 11.85 12.41
CA GLU A 215 44.37 11.05 11.69
C GLU A 215 43.84 10.57 10.33
N LEU A 216 42.56 10.20 10.26
CA LEU A 216 41.92 9.71 9.03
C LEU A 216 41.62 10.80 8.00
N VAL A 217 41.24 12.01 8.44
CA VAL A 217 40.86 13.11 7.52
C VAL A 217 41.96 13.38 6.46
N PRO A 218 43.25 13.55 6.81
CA PRO A 218 44.32 13.72 5.84
C PRO A 218 44.49 12.53 4.88
N ALA A 219 44.26 11.29 5.34
CA ALA A 219 44.33 10.10 4.50
C ALA A 219 43.18 10.07 3.48
N ILE A 220 41.98 10.45 3.90
CA ILE A 220 40.80 10.57 3.03
C ILE A 220 41.00 11.67 1.99
N GLU A 221 41.51 12.83 2.40
CA GLU A 221 41.78 13.95 1.47
C GLU A 221 42.88 13.61 0.45
N ARG A 222 43.83 12.75 0.83
CA ARG A 222 44.88 12.24 -0.06
C ARG A 222 44.34 11.24 -1.06
N ALA A 223 43.49 10.30 -0.63
CA ALA A 223 42.86 9.31 -1.50
C ALA A 223 41.79 9.96 -2.41
N TYR A 224 41.06 10.96 -1.89
CA TYR A 224 39.95 11.64 -2.58
C TYR A 224 40.02 13.17 -2.41
N PRO A 225 40.79 13.86 -3.27
CA PRO A 225 40.84 15.31 -3.26
C PRO A 225 39.48 15.94 -3.54
N GLY A 226 38.96 16.75 -2.61
CA GLY A 226 37.68 17.46 -2.77
C GLY A 226 36.42 16.70 -2.32
N VAL A 227 36.59 15.61 -1.57
CA VAL A 227 35.48 14.87 -0.95
C VAL A 227 34.59 15.80 -0.11
N ALA A 228 33.28 15.57 -0.12
CA ALA A 228 32.36 16.31 0.74
C ALA A 228 32.55 15.85 2.19
N ASN A 229 32.83 16.79 3.12
CA ASN A 229 32.85 16.52 4.56
C ASN A 229 33.73 15.30 4.94
N ALA A 230 35.04 15.40 4.72
CA ALA A 230 36.01 14.33 5.01
C ALA A 230 35.93 13.81 6.45
N ARG A 231 35.59 14.67 7.41
CA ARG A 231 35.37 14.31 8.81
C ARG A 231 34.20 13.32 8.98
N TRP A 232 33.08 13.56 8.30
CA TRP A 232 31.94 12.63 8.34
C TRP A 232 32.30 11.26 7.75
N VAL A 233 33.05 11.24 6.64
CA VAL A 233 33.54 9.98 6.04
C VAL A 233 34.46 9.24 7.01
N ALA A 234 35.36 9.96 7.70
CA ALA A 234 36.24 9.38 8.73
C ALA A 234 35.44 8.69 9.84
N LEU A 235 34.41 9.37 10.38
CA LEU A 235 33.56 8.80 11.42
C LEU A 235 32.81 7.54 10.94
N ARG A 236 32.39 7.49 9.68
CA ARG A 236 31.70 6.32 9.10
C ARG A 236 32.64 5.13 8.86
N LEU A 237 33.86 5.40 8.43
CA LEU A 237 34.90 4.37 8.29
C LEU A 237 35.30 3.79 9.65
N LEU A 238 35.45 4.63 10.67
CA LEU A 238 35.68 4.18 12.05
C LEU A 238 34.52 3.32 12.59
N ASN A 239 33.30 3.57 12.13
CA ASN A 239 32.11 2.78 12.48
C ASN A 239 32.02 1.44 11.73
N GLY A 240 32.81 1.27 10.66
CA GLY A 240 32.69 0.10 9.78
C GLY A 240 31.39 0.06 8.99
N ASP A 241 30.92 1.23 8.54
CA ASP A 241 29.79 1.32 7.63
C ASP A 241 30.16 0.65 6.29
N GLN A 242 29.64 -0.56 6.06
CA GLN A 242 29.98 -1.36 4.88
C GLN A 242 29.68 -0.63 3.56
N ALA A 243 28.64 0.20 3.52
CA ALA A 243 28.30 0.95 2.32
C ALA A 243 29.38 2.02 2.01
N VAL A 244 29.88 2.70 3.05
CA VAL A 244 30.96 3.70 2.89
C VAL A 244 32.29 3.01 2.60
N GLU A 245 32.61 1.90 3.25
CA GLU A 245 33.80 1.09 2.93
C GLU A 245 33.78 0.62 1.48
N GLN A 246 32.62 0.16 0.99
CA GLN A 246 32.46 -0.29 -0.39
C GLN A 246 32.57 0.88 -1.37
N ALA A 247 31.98 2.04 -1.06
CA ALA A 247 32.14 3.26 -1.85
C ALA A 247 33.60 3.76 -1.90
N VAL A 248 34.41 3.51 -0.86
CA VAL A 248 35.86 3.73 -0.87
C VAL A 248 36.53 2.71 -1.81
N ARG A 249 36.27 1.41 -1.63
CA ARG A 249 36.90 0.36 -2.45
C ARG A 249 36.62 0.51 -3.94
N ASP A 250 35.37 0.82 -4.29
CA ASP A 250 34.91 0.91 -5.67
C ASP A 250 35.34 2.25 -6.32
N GLY A 251 36.02 3.13 -5.59
CA GLY A 251 36.48 4.44 -6.06
C GLY A 251 35.35 5.43 -6.32
N GLU A 252 34.11 5.10 -5.94
CA GLU A 252 32.92 5.93 -6.14
C GLU A 252 33.03 7.27 -5.40
N LEU A 253 33.72 7.29 -4.25
CA LEU A 253 34.06 8.51 -3.51
C LEU A 253 34.93 9.51 -4.32
N GLY A 254 35.72 9.04 -5.30
CA GLY A 254 36.64 9.85 -6.11
C GLY A 254 36.14 10.20 -7.51
N LEU A 255 35.34 9.31 -8.10
CA LEU A 255 34.66 9.50 -9.39
C LEU A 255 33.54 10.56 -9.32
N LEU A 256 33.08 10.84 -8.11
CA LEU A 256 32.18 11.93 -7.76
C LEU A 256 32.96 12.97 -6.97
N GLY A 257 34.21 13.26 -7.38
CA GLY A 257 35.24 14.03 -6.70
C GLY A 257 36.02 14.88 -7.70
N SER A 258 36.52 14.18 -8.72
CA SER A 258 37.34 14.70 -9.80
C SER A 258 36.48 15.01 -11.02
N GLY A 259 36.53 16.26 -11.51
CA GLY A 259 35.76 16.67 -12.68
C GLY A 259 35.99 15.73 -13.86
N GLY A 260 34.92 15.46 -14.63
CA GLY A 260 34.93 14.67 -15.86
C GLY A 260 35.79 15.24 -17.00
N GLN A 261 37.10 15.34 -16.78
CA GLN A 261 38.09 15.04 -17.80
C GLN A 261 38.78 13.76 -17.37
N GLY A 262 38.69 12.71 -18.20
CA GLY A 262 39.42 11.46 -18.00
C GLY A 262 40.93 11.67 -18.12
N ASN A 263 41.55 12.24 -17.07
CA ASN A 263 42.99 12.30 -16.86
C ASN A 263 43.40 12.61 -15.40
N GLY A 264 42.48 12.53 -14.43
CA GLY A 264 42.90 12.27 -13.05
C GLY A 264 43.26 10.79 -12.97
N SER A 265 44.50 10.47 -12.57
CA SER A 265 44.91 9.09 -12.30
C SER A 265 43.82 8.40 -11.46
N PRO A 266 43.49 7.12 -11.71
CA PRO A 266 42.66 6.36 -10.77
C PRO A 266 43.21 6.59 -9.36
N PRO A 267 42.33 6.78 -8.35
CA PRO A 267 42.80 6.94 -6.98
C PRO A 267 43.79 5.82 -6.70
N ASP A 268 44.99 6.18 -6.24
CA ASP A 268 46.10 5.24 -6.09
C ASP A 268 45.60 4.05 -5.27
N GLU A 269 45.57 2.85 -5.85
CA GLU A 269 45.08 1.64 -5.17
C GLU A 269 45.82 1.45 -3.84
N ALA A 270 47.08 1.86 -3.79
CA ALA A 270 47.89 1.89 -2.58
C ALA A 270 47.36 2.90 -1.54
N ALA A 271 46.87 4.08 -1.94
CA ALA A 271 46.30 5.07 -1.03
C ALA A 271 44.91 4.66 -0.52
N ILE A 272 44.10 3.98 -1.33
CA ILE A 272 42.83 3.40 -0.89
C ILE A 272 43.07 2.26 0.10
N ALA A 273 44.03 1.39 -0.20
CA ALA A 273 44.42 0.30 0.69
C ALA A 273 44.96 0.85 2.04
N ASP A 274 45.85 1.85 2.00
CA ASP A 274 46.39 2.53 3.18
C ASP A 274 45.30 3.22 4.01
N LEU A 275 44.31 3.86 3.35
CA LEU A 275 43.16 4.46 4.01
C LEU A 275 42.31 3.41 4.75
N LEU A 276 41.96 2.30 4.08
CA LEU A 276 41.14 1.23 4.67
C LEU A 276 41.90 0.49 5.77
N GLU A 277 43.21 0.28 5.60
CA GLU A 277 44.06 -0.32 6.63
C GLU A 277 44.16 0.60 7.86
N THR A 278 44.41 1.89 7.66
CA THR A 278 44.45 2.89 8.73
C THR A 278 43.11 2.99 9.45
N ALA A 279 41.99 3.02 8.72
CA ALA A 279 40.65 3.00 9.29
C ALA A 279 40.41 1.73 10.12
N SER A 280 40.81 0.57 9.60
CA SER A 280 40.66 -0.70 10.31
C SER A 280 41.49 -0.74 11.60
N ARG A 281 42.74 -0.27 11.56
CA ARG A 281 43.64 -0.19 12.72
C ARG A 281 43.04 0.71 13.80
N LEU A 282 42.70 1.95 13.45
CA LEU A 282 42.14 2.92 14.37
C LEU A 282 40.80 2.45 14.96
N ARG A 283 40.00 1.70 14.19
CA ARG A 283 38.76 1.08 14.68
C ARG A 283 39.01 0.05 15.78
N TRP A 284 40.10 -0.72 15.73
CA TRP A 284 40.45 -1.67 16.79
C TRP A 284 40.94 -1.01 18.07
N ASP A 285 41.46 0.22 17.98
CA ASP A 285 41.90 1.02 19.13
C ASP A 285 40.73 1.75 19.82
N LEU A 286 39.58 1.87 19.14
CA LEU A 286 38.36 2.43 19.69
C LEU A 286 37.57 1.39 20.50
N ARG A 287 36.82 1.85 21.51
CA ARG A 287 35.95 0.95 22.26
C ARG A 287 34.84 0.38 21.35
N PRO A 288 34.46 -0.90 21.51
CA PRO A 288 33.42 -1.52 20.69
C PRO A 288 32.04 -0.83 20.76
N ASP A 289 31.77 -0.04 21.80
CA ASP A 289 30.51 0.63 22.10
C ASP A 289 30.49 2.13 21.71
N PHE A 290 31.51 2.64 21.02
CA PHE A 290 31.61 4.07 20.74
C PHE A 290 30.43 4.60 19.91
N HIS A 291 29.89 3.77 19.01
CA HIS A 291 28.73 4.11 18.19
C HIS A 291 27.47 4.28 19.03
N ASP A 292 27.23 3.35 19.95
CA ASP A 292 26.07 3.38 20.83
C ASP A 292 26.16 4.59 21.77
N ALA A 293 27.37 4.91 22.26
CA ALA A 293 27.63 6.11 23.04
C ALA A 293 27.41 7.41 22.23
N LEU A 294 27.78 7.45 20.95
CA LEU A 294 27.52 8.59 20.07
C LEU A 294 26.01 8.78 19.88
N MET A 295 25.29 7.70 19.61
CA MET A 295 23.85 7.73 19.44
C MET A 295 23.14 8.18 20.71
N GLU A 296 23.53 7.63 21.86
CA GLU A 296 22.99 8.03 23.16
C GLU A 296 23.18 9.53 23.42
N ARG A 297 24.35 10.08 23.07
CA ARG A 297 24.60 11.53 23.17
C ARG A 297 23.77 12.36 22.19
N LEU A 298 23.60 11.92 20.95
CA LEU A 298 22.74 12.61 19.97
C LEU A 298 21.28 12.61 20.44
N TYR A 299 20.79 11.50 20.99
CA TYR A 299 19.46 11.42 21.60
C TYR A 299 19.35 12.34 22.82
N ALA A 300 20.34 12.34 23.71
CA ALA A 300 20.37 13.21 24.89
C ALA A 300 20.38 14.70 24.50
N ALA A 301 21.18 15.09 23.51
CA ALA A 301 21.22 16.47 23.00
C ALA A 301 19.88 16.86 22.35
N ALA A 302 19.27 15.97 21.56
CA ALA A 302 17.94 16.20 20.99
C ALA A 302 16.87 16.38 22.08
N GLN A 303 16.94 15.59 23.16
CA GLN A 303 16.05 15.72 24.31
C GLN A 303 16.25 17.05 25.04
N GLU A 304 17.49 17.44 25.31
CA GLU A 304 17.78 18.70 26.01
C GLU A 304 17.32 19.92 25.21
N ILE A 305 17.60 19.96 23.91
CA ILE A 305 17.13 21.01 22.99
C ILE A 305 15.59 21.03 22.96
N ALA A 306 14.94 19.86 22.87
CA ALA A 306 13.48 19.78 22.87
C ALA A 306 12.86 20.28 24.17
N GLU A 307 13.39 19.88 25.32
CA GLU A 307 12.89 20.29 26.64
C GLU A 307 13.03 21.80 26.85
N GLN A 308 14.13 22.38 26.39
CA GLN A 308 14.34 23.82 26.46
C GLN A 308 13.41 24.59 25.52
N ALA A 309 13.11 24.05 24.34
CA ALA A 309 12.23 24.69 23.35
C ALA A 309 10.73 24.51 23.63
N GLN A 310 10.33 23.51 24.41
CA GLN A 310 8.93 23.19 24.70
C GLN A 310 8.44 23.81 26.00
N GLU A 311 7.34 24.57 25.92
CA GLU A 311 6.58 24.96 27.10
C GLU A 311 5.56 23.85 27.44
N ARG A 312 5.75 23.20 28.59
CA ARG A 312 4.87 22.13 29.10
C ARG A 312 3.86 22.70 30.10
N GLY A 313 2.63 22.16 30.13
CA GLY A 313 1.61 22.47 31.14
C GLY A 313 0.42 23.32 30.68
N LEU A 314 0.26 23.55 29.37
CA LEU A 314 -0.93 24.22 28.85
C LEU A 314 -2.15 23.29 28.91
N LYS A 315 -3.34 23.84 29.21
CA LYS A 315 -4.59 23.06 29.21
C LYS A 315 -4.89 22.57 27.78
N ALA A 316 -4.75 21.26 27.55
CA ALA A 316 -5.10 20.62 26.28
C ALA A 316 -6.60 20.77 25.97
N VAL A 317 -6.93 21.37 24.83
CA VAL A 317 -8.31 21.51 24.34
C VAL A 317 -8.62 20.30 23.45
N GLY A 318 -9.50 19.40 23.90
CA GLY A 318 -10.01 18.27 23.09
C GLY A 318 -9.66 16.86 23.58
N TYR A 319 -8.70 16.71 24.49
CA TYR A 319 -8.12 15.40 24.88
C TYR A 319 -9.08 14.47 25.68
N ARG A 320 -10.29 14.92 26.06
CA ARG A 320 -11.24 14.17 26.89
C ARG A 320 -12.10 13.17 26.10
N LEU A 321 -12.45 13.49 24.85
CA LEU A 321 -13.28 12.61 24.01
C LEU A 321 -12.42 11.49 23.41
N ASP A 322 -11.25 11.85 22.87
CA ASP A 322 -10.28 10.95 22.26
C ASP A 322 -9.83 9.85 23.22
N ARG A 323 -9.50 10.20 24.49
CA ARG A 323 -9.16 9.19 25.51
C ARG A 323 -10.31 8.22 25.80
N LYS A 324 -11.56 8.70 25.81
CA LYS A 324 -12.72 7.84 26.07
C LYS A 324 -12.97 6.90 24.89
N LEU A 325 -12.85 7.41 23.68
CA LEU A 325 -12.96 6.63 22.45
C LEU A 325 -11.85 5.58 22.36
N ASP A 326 -10.59 5.96 22.58
CA ASP A 326 -9.47 5.01 22.59
C ASP A 326 -9.65 3.97 23.70
N ALA A 327 -9.99 4.37 24.94
CA ALA A 327 -10.22 3.41 26.02
C ALA A 327 -11.34 2.40 25.70
N LEU A 328 -12.37 2.81 24.96
CA LEU A 328 -13.44 1.92 24.51
C LEU A 328 -12.96 1.00 23.38
N LEU A 329 -12.38 1.59 22.33
CA LEU A 329 -12.00 0.92 21.08
C LEU A 329 -10.78 0.00 21.24
N THR A 330 -9.85 0.31 22.14
CA THR A 330 -8.66 -0.51 22.42
C THR A 330 -8.82 -1.39 23.66
N SER A 331 -10.03 -1.48 24.22
CA SER A 331 -10.27 -2.34 25.36
C SER A 331 -10.12 -3.82 24.97
N ARG A 332 -9.56 -4.63 25.85
CA ARG A 332 -9.33 -6.06 25.62
C ARG A 332 -10.62 -6.85 25.36
N TRP A 333 -11.74 -6.43 25.95
CA TRP A 333 -13.03 -7.12 25.86
C TRP A 333 -14.02 -6.45 24.91
N LEU A 334 -14.14 -5.12 24.90
CA LEU A 334 -15.08 -4.43 24.01
C LEU A 334 -14.47 -4.08 22.66
N GLY A 335 -13.14 -4.07 22.51
CA GLY A 335 -12.47 -3.72 21.26
C GLY A 335 -12.84 -4.63 20.08
N PHE A 336 -12.76 -5.97 20.25
CA PHE A 336 -13.11 -6.91 19.18
C PHE A 336 -14.62 -6.91 18.83
N PRO A 337 -15.56 -6.99 19.79
CA PRO A 337 -16.99 -6.92 19.47
C PRO A 337 -17.39 -5.60 18.81
N LEU A 338 -16.87 -4.46 19.31
CA LEU A 338 -17.16 -3.15 18.72
C LEU A 338 -16.57 -3.04 17.31
N MET A 339 -15.40 -3.63 17.08
CA MET A 339 -14.80 -3.68 15.77
C MET A 339 -15.63 -4.47 14.76
N LEU A 340 -16.09 -5.66 15.14
CA LEU A 340 -16.99 -6.47 14.32
C LEU A 340 -18.34 -5.78 14.11
N LEU A 341 -18.86 -5.07 15.12
CA LEU A 341 -20.10 -4.31 15.01
C LEU A 341 -19.97 -3.16 14.00
N ILE A 342 -18.90 -2.37 14.07
CA ILE A 342 -18.66 -1.28 13.11
C ILE A 342 -18.54 -1.84 11.68
N LEU A 343 -17.78 -2.93 11.52
CA LEU A 343 -17.63 -3.58 10.22
C LEU A 343 -18.99 -4.14 9.70
N ALA A 344 -19.79 -4.74 10.57
CA ALA A 344 -21.12 -5.24 10.24
C ALA A 344 -22.08 -4.11 9.84
N VAL A 345 -22.04 -2.95 10.52
CA VAL A 345 -22.82 -1.76 10.15
C VAL A 345 -22.39 -1.24 8.78
N VAL A 346 -21.09 -1.18 8.50
CA VAL A 346 -20.58 -0.77 7.18
C VAL A 346 -21.07 -1.73 6.08
N PHE A 347 -21.00 -3.05 6.30
CA PHE A 347 -21.53 -4.01 5.33
C PHE A 347 -23.04 -3.91 5.16
N TRP A 348 -23.78 -3.75 6.25
CA TRP A 348 -25.22 -3.61 6.18
C TRP A 348 -25.64 -2.39 5.36
N ILE A 349 -25.02 -1.22 5.61
CA ILE A 349 -25.23 0.00 4.81
C ILE A 349 -24.83 -0.23 3.36
N THR A 350 -23.74 -0.94 3.12
CA THR A 350 -23.24 -1.22 1.77
C THR A 350 -24.17 -2.12 0.99
N ILE A 351 -24.62 -3.24 1.56
CA ILE A 351 -25.46 -4.24 0.89
C ILE A 351 -26.87 -3.68 0.68
N GLU A 352 -27.50 -3.19 1.75
CA GLU A 352 -28.87 -2.68 1.68
C GLU A 352 -28.92 -1.38 0.84
N GLY A 353 -27.96 -0.48 1.05
CA GLY A 353 -27.88 0.76 0.30
C GLY A 353 -27.55 0.57 -1.17
N ALA A 354 -26.89 -0.52 -1.55
CA ALA A 354 -26.58 -0.83 -2.94
C ALA A 354 -27.72 -1.50 -3.70
N ASN A 355 -28.68 -2.15 -3.03
CA ASN A 355 -29.77 -2.86 -3.69
C ASN A 355 -30.56 -1.95 -4.64
N VAL A 356 -30.94 -0.76 -4.19
CA VAL A 356 -31.70 0.22 -4.99
C VAL A 356 -30.94 0.69 -6.25
N PRO A 357 -29.72 1.26 -6.16
CA PRO A 357 -28.99 1.67 -7.35
C PRO A 357 -28.59 0.49 -8.25
N SER A 358 -28.36 -0.70 -7.71
CA SER A 358 -28.07 -1.91 -8.51
C SER A 358 -29.29 -2.33 -9.32
N GLN A 359 -30.49 -2.30 -8.74
CA GLN A 359 -31.75 -2.55 -9.46
C GLN A 359 -31.99 -1.49 -10.54
N MET A 360 -31.75 -0.20 -10.25
CA MET A 360 -31.88 0.85 -11.26
C MET A 360 -30.94 0.64 -12.46
N LEU A 361 -29.70 0.23 -12.21
CA LEU A 361 -28.74 -0.11 -13.26
C LEU A 361 -29.11 -1.39 -14.01
N ALA A 362 -29.60 -2.42 -13.30
CA ALA A 362 -30.09 -3.65 -13.92
C ALA A 362 -31.26 -3.34 -14.86
N THR A 363 -32.27 -2.58 -14.42
CA THR A 363 -33.37 -2.19 -15.30
C THR A 363 -32.92 -1.32 -16.47
N LEU A 364 -31.95 -0.43 -16.27
CA LEU A 364 -31.45 0.42 -17.36
C LEU A 364 -30.60 -0.35 -18.38
N LEU A 365 -29.64 -1.15 -17.93
CA LEU A 365 -28.63 -1.79 -18.78
C LEU A 365 -29.04 -3.20 -19.21
N ILE A 366 -29.61 -4.00 -18.30
CA ILE A 366 -30.03 -5.37 -18.60
C ILE A 366 -31.39 -5.29 -19.28
N ASP A 367 -32.46 -4.94 -18.57
CA ASP A 367 -33.84 -5.07 -19.11
C ASP A 367 -34.07 -4.17 -20.33
N ASN A 368 -33.82 -2.86 -20.21
CA ASN A 368 -34.09 -1.91 -21.29
C ASN A 368 -32.96 -1.87 -22.32
N GLY A 369 -31.70 -1.88 -21.87
CA GLY A 369 -30.53 -1.75 -22.72
C GLY A 369 -30.35 -2.94 -23.65
N HIS A 370 -30.47 -4.17 -23.14
CA HIS A 370 -30.38 -5.38 -23.94
C HIS A 370 -31.55 -5.49 -24.93
N ALA A 371 -32.79 -5.26 -24.48
CA ALA A 371 -33.97 -5.30 -25.35
C ALA A 371 -33.89 -4.26 -26.49
N TRP A 372 -33.39 -3.06 -26.20
CA TRP A 372 -33.19 -2.04 -27.22
C TRP A 372 -32.11 -2.43 -28.24
N LEU A 373 -30.98 -2.96 -27.79
CA LEU A 373 -29.87 -3.39 -28.67
C LEU A 373 -30.27 -4.57 -29.56
N THR A 374 -30.94 -5.57 -29.00
CA THR A 374 -31.42 -6.74 -29.75
C THR A 374 -32.54 -6.36 -30.73
N GLY A 375 -33.47 -5.47 -30.34
CA GLY A 375 -34.49 -4.92 -31.23
C GLY A 375 -33.89 -4.11 -32.39
N ALA A 376 -32.89 -3.28 -32.11
CA ALA A 376 -32.16 -2.54 -33.14
C ALA A 376 -31.41 -3.48 -34.09
N ALA A 377 -30.73 -4.50 -33.58
CA ALA A 377 -30.02 -5.50 -34.36
C ALA A 377 -30.95 -6.29 -35.29
N ALA A 378 -32.14 -6.67 -34.79
CA ALA A 378 -33.18 -7.31 -35.58
C ALA A 378 -33.67 -6.39 -36.71
N SER A 379 -33.88 -5.10 -36.44
CA SER A 379 -34.29 -4.12 -37.46
C SER A 379 -33.25 -3.89 -38.56
N LEU A 380 -31.96 -4.07 -38.22
CA LEU A 380 -30.82 -3.97 -39.13
C LEU A 380 -30.53 -5.29 -39.89
N GLY A 381 -31.28 -6.37 -39.62
CA GLY A 381 -31.06 -7.67 -40.23
C GLY A 381 -29.74 -8.35 -39.80
N MET A 382 -29.27 -8.07 -38.58
CA MET A 382 -28.03 -8.66 -38.07
C MET A 382 -28.18 -10.19 -37.91
N PRO A 383 -27.19 -11.00 -38.32
CA PRO A 383 -27.23 -12.44 -38.12
C PRO A 383 -27.33 -12.81 -36.64
N TRP A 384 -28.13 -13.84 -36.31
CA TRP A 384 -28.38 -14.29 -34.94
C TRP A 384 -27.09 -14.58 -34.14
N TRP A 385 -26.06 -15.12 -34.81
CA TRP A 385 -24.80 -15.45 -34.15
C TRP A 385 -23.98 -14.20 -33.79
N LEU A 386 -24.10 -13.13 -34.57
CA LEU A 386 -23.40 -11.88 -34.34
C LEU A 386 -24.11 -11.06 -33.26
N SER A 387 -25.44 -10.96 -33.35
CA SER A 387 -26.26 -10.29 -32.34
C SER A 387 -26.17 -11.02 -31.00
N GLY A 388 -26.22 -12.35 -30.98
CA GLY A 388 -26.10 -13.14 -29.76
C GLY A 388 -24.71 -13.04 -29.13
N PHE A 389 -23.65 -13.15 -29.94
CA PHE A 389 -22.29 -12.98 -29.44
C PHE A 389 -22.05 -11.60 -28.79
N LEU A 390 -22.49 -10.53 -29.47
CA LEU A 390 -22.27 -9.16 -29.01
C LEU A 390 -23.19 -8.77 -27.85
N PHE A 391 -24.48 -9.10 -27.92
CA PHE A 391 -25.48 -8.62 -26.96
C PHE A 391 -25.75 -9.61 -25.84
N ASP A 392 -26.00 -10.88 -26.16
CA ASP A 392 -26.27 -11.92 -25.14
C ASP A 392 -25.01 -12.37 -24.41
N GLY A 393 -23.87 -12.39 -25.11
CA GLY A 393 -22.57 -12.71 -24.54
C GLY A 393 -21.86 -11.49 -23.94
N VAL A 394 -21.28 -10.65 -24.79
CA VAL A 394 -20.36 -9.58 -24.37
C VAL A 394 -21.06 -8.48 -23.56
N TYR A 395 -22.15 -7.92 -24.09
CA TYR A 395 -22.85 -6.79 -23.46
C TYR A 395 -23.49 -7.21 -22.14
N LEU A 396 -24.27 -8.30 -22.13
CA LEU A 396 -24.98 -8.75 -20.93
C LEU A 396 -24.02 -9.08 -19.78
N ALA A 397 -22.89 -9.76 -20.06
CA ALA A 397 -21.86 -10.00 -19.05
C ALA A 397 -21.28 -8.70 -18.48
N THR A 398 -21.04 -7.70 -19.34
CA THR A 398 -20.52 -6.40 -18.93
C THR A 398 -21.56 -5.62 -18.12
N ALA A 399 -22.82 -5.61 -18.57
CA ALA A 399 -23.93 -4.97 -17.89
C ALA A 399 -24.14 -5.56 -16.50
N TRP A 400 -24.06 -6.88 -16.35
CA TRP A 400 -24.18 -7.57 -15.07
C TRP A 400 -23.09 -7.14 -14.07
N VAL A 401 -21.84 -7.16 -14.52
CA VAL A 401 -20.70 -6.74 -13.70
C VAL A 401 -20.86 -5.28 -13.28
N VAL A 402 -21.25 -4.38 -14.18
CA VAL A 402 -21.47 -2.97 -13.85
C VAL A 402 -22.62 -2.80 -12.86
N SER A 403 -23.77 -3.43 -13.09
CA SER A 403 -24.97 -3.27 -12.26
C SER A 403 -24.78 -3.80 -10.84
N VAL A 404 -24.10 -4.95 -10.68
CA VAL A 404 -23.95 -5.62 -9.36
C VAL A 404 -22.71 -5.12 -8.59
N MET A 405 -21.61 -4.80 -9.27
CA MET A 405 -20.34 -4.50 -8.61
C MET A 405 -20.18 -3.00 -8.27
N LEU A 406 -20.63 -2.09 -9.15
CA LEU A 406 -20.39 -0.65 -8.99
C LEU A 406 -21.05 -0.07 -7.74
N PRO A 407 -22.36 -0.26 -7.46
CA PRO A 407 -23.01 0.44 -6.37
C PRO A 407 -22.48 0.08 -4.97
N PRO A 408 -22.28 -1.20 -4.61
CA PRO A 408 -21.74 -1.51 -3.29
C PRO A 408 -20.30 -1.01 -3.14
N MET A 409 -19.47 -1.03 -4.19
CA MET A 409 -18.12 -0.45 -4.11
C MET A 409 -18.13 1.08 -3.97
N ALA A 410 -19.06 1.76 -4.66
CA ALA A 410 -19.26 3.20 -4.56
C ALA A 410 -19.74 3.64 -3.16
N ILE A 411 -20.31 2.74 -2.36
CA ILE A 411 -20.70 3.00 -0.96
C ILE A 411 -19.58 2.56 0.00
N PHE A 412 -19.03 1.36 -0.20
CA PHE A 412 -18.05 0.74 0.70
C PHE A 412 -16.75 1.54 0.78
N PHE A 413 -16.16 1.93 -0.36
CA PHE A 413 -14.86 2.61 -0.33
C PHE A 413 -14.93 4.01 0.30
N PRO A 414 -15.95 4.86 0.04
CA PRO A 414 -16.08 6.11 0.76
C PRO A 414 -16.25 5.89 2.27
N LEU A 415 -17.12 4.98 2.71
CA LEU A 415 -17.31 4.68 4.13
C LEU A 415 -16.00 4.22 4.79
N PHE A 416 -15.27 3.31 4.12
CA PHE A 416 -14.00 2.82 4.63
C PHE A 416 -12.94 3.92 4.68
N THR A 417 -12.87 4.78 3.66
CA THR A 417 -11.94 5.92 3.62
C THR A 417 -12.29 6.97 4.69
N LEU A 418 -13.57 7.17 5.01
CA LEU A 418 -13.99 8.01 6.14
C LEU A 418 -13.53 7.44 7.49
N LEU A 419 -13.62 6.11 7.68
CA LEU A 419 -13.10 5.43 8.87
C LEU A 419 -11.57 5.49 8.97
N GLU A 420 -10.89 5.44 7.83
CA GLU A 420 -9.45 5.63 7.69
C GLU A 420 -9.05 7.05 8.11
N ASP A 421 -9.67 8.08 7.50
CA ASP A 421 -9.42 9.50 7.77
C ASP A 421 -9.73 9.88 9.22
N PHE A 422 -10.74 9.24 9.82
CA PHE A 422 -11.08 9.43 11.24
C PHE A 422 -9.98 8.91 12.18
N GLY A 423 -9.17 7.94 11.73
CA GLY A 423 -8.12 7.30 12.53
C GLY A 423 -8.57 6.03 13.24
N TYR A 424 -9.73 5.46 12.91
CA TYR A 424 -10.22 4.21 13.51
C TYR A 424 -9.41 2.99 13.05
N LEU A 425 -9.08 2.92 11.75
CA LEU A 425 -8.33 1.80 11.17
C LEU A 425 -6.99 1.51 11.90
N PRO A 426 -6.12 2.49 12.21
CA PRO A 426 -4.94 2.26 13.03
C PRO A 426 -5.20 1.55 14.37
N ARG A 427 -6.34 1.80 15.04
CA ARG A 427 -6.71 1.11 16.29
C ARG A 427 -7.09 -0.35 16.03
N VAL A 428 -7.77 -0.62 14.92
CA VAL A 428 -8.07 -1.98 14.47
C VAL A 428 -6.78 -2.77 14.24
N ALA A 429 -5.82 -2.17 13.55
CA ALA A 429 -4.50 -2.79 13.35
C ALA A 429 -3.79 -3.07 14.68
N PHE A 430 -3.84 -2.13 15.63
CA PHE A 430 -3.28 -2.32 16.98
C PHE A 430 -3.93 -3.47 17.75
N ASN A 431 -5.26 -3.56 17.75
CA ASN A 431 -5.98 -4.64 18.44
C ASN A 431 -5.66 -6.02 17.87
N LEU A 432 -5.46 -6.11 16.56
CA LEU A 432 -5.19 -7.36 15.85
C LEU A 432 -3.70 -7.71 15.75
N ASP A 433 -2.79 -6.78 16.04
CA ASP A 433 -1.34 -6.96 15.89
C ASP A 433 -0.83 -8.20 16.64
N GLY A 434 -1.28 -8.39 17.88
CA GLY A 434 -0.91 -9.56 18.68
C GLY A 434 -1.33 -10.90 18.05
N MET A 435 -2.40 -10.93 17.25
CA MET A 435 -2.84 -12.14 16.53
C MET A 435 -2.03 -12.34 15.25
N PHE A 436 -1.81 -11.29 14.47
CA PHE A 436 -1.02 -11.36 13.24
C PHE A 436 0.45 -11.71 13.52
N ARG A 437 1.03 -11.16 14.58
CA ARG A 437 2.41 -11.46 14.97
C ARG A 437 2.62 -12.94 15.29
N ARG A 438 1.64 -13.62 15.90
CA ARG A 438 1.72 -15.06 16.22
C ARG A 438 1.79 -15.94 14.97
N VAL A 439 1.25 -15.49 13.85
CA VAL A 439 1.29 -16.23 12.57
C VAL A 439 2.42 -15.75 11.65
N GLY A 440 3.34 -14.92 12.15
CA GLY A 440 4.46 -14.37 11.36
C GLY A 440 4.02 -13.33 10.33
N ALA A 441 2.95 -12.58 10.63
CA ALA A 441 2.41 -11.51 9.81
C ALA A 441 2.35 -10.17 10.57
N HIS A 442 2.05 -9.08 9.86
CA HIS A 442 2.06 -7.72 10.40
C HIS A 442 0.65 -7.22 10.79
N GLY A 443 0.49 -6.46 11.88
CA GLY A 443 -0.81 -5.91 12.29
C GLY A 443 -1.50 -5.04 11.22
N LYS A 444 -0.72 -4.32 10.39
CA LYS A 444 -1.23 -3.57 9.22
C LYS A 444 -1.96 -4.46 8.19
N GLN A 445 -1.72 -5.77 8.18
CA GLN A 445 -2.46 -6.72 7.33
C GLN A 445 -3.96 -6.68 7.63
N ALA A 446 -4.38 -6.45 8.87
CA ALA A 446 -5.79 -6.29 9.24
C ALA A 446 -6.52 -5.25 8.37
N LEU A 447 -5.84 -4.14 8.04
CA LEU A 447 -6.39 -3.05 7.21
C LEU A 447 -6.64 -3.52 5.78
N THR A 448 -5.66 -4.23 5.22
CA THR A 448 -5.71 -4.75 3.85
C THR A 448 -6.78 -5.83 3.71
N MET A 449 -6.97 -6.66 4.74
CA MET A 449 -8.00 -7.68 4.79
C MET A 449 -9.40 -7.07 4.93
N ALA A 450 -9.53 -6.04 5.78
CA ALA A 450 -10.78 -5.30 5.94
C ALA A 450 -11.22 -4.66 4.61
N MET A 451 -10.27 -4.09 3.85
CA MET A 451 -10.53 -3.56 2.51
C MET A 451 -10.86 -4.67 1.48
N GLY A 452 -10.29 -5.86 1.64
CA GLY A 452 -10.54 -7.03 0.78
C GLY A 452 -12.01 -7.48 0.77
N PHE A 453 -12.71 -7.35 1.90
CA PHE A 453 -14.15 -7.67 1.94
C PHE A 453 -15.01 -6.80 1.01
N GLY A 454 -14.56 -5.57 0.71
CA GLY A 454 -15.16 -4.79 -0.39
C GLY A 454 -14.71 -5.35 -1.74
N CYS A 455 -13.41 -5.32 -1.99
CA CYS A 455 -12.81 -5.91 -3.19
C CYS A 455 -11.38 -6.38 -2.92
N ASN A 456 -11.10 -7.66 -3.18
CA ASN A 456 -9.77 -8.23 -3.00
C ASN A 456 -8.70 -7.52 -3.84
N ALA A 457 -9.06 -6.95 -5.01
CA ALA A 457 -8.10 -6.16 -5.80
C ALA A 457 -7.67 -4.87 -5.07
N ALA A 458 -8.60 -4.16 -4.44
CA ALA A 458 -8.27 -2.98 -3.64
C ALA A 458 -7.52 -3.37 -2.36
N GLY A 459 -7.91 -4.48 -1.70
CA GLY A 459 -7.19 -5.04 -0.56
C GLY A 459 -5.73 -5.35 -0.88
N VAL A 460 -5.44 -5.94 -2.04
CA VAL A 460 -4.07 -6.20 -2.53
C VAL A 460 -3.30 -4.89 -2.74
N VAL A 461 -3.89 -3.85 -3.35
CA VAL A 461 -3.21 -2.55 -3.51
C VAL A 461 -2.91 -1.89 -2.14
N ALA A 462 -3.81 -2.04 -1.16
CA ALA A 462 -3.60 -1.50 0.18
C ALA A 462 -2.44 -2.15 0.94
N THR A 463 -1.93 -3.30 0.50
CA THR A 463 -0.76 -3.93 1.12
C THR A 463 0.51 -3.09 1.03
N ARG A 464 0.54 -2.04 0.21
CA ARG A 464 1.62 -1.03 0.18
C ARG A 464 1.85 -0.33 1.52
N VAL A 465 0.88 -0.36 2.43
CA VAL A 465 1.02 0.16 3.80
C VAL A 465 1.99 -0.69 4.64
N ILE A 466 2.22 -1.97 4.27
CA ILE A 466 3.14 -2.89 4.94
C ILE A 466 4.56 -2.69 4.38
N ASP A 467 5.48 -2.31 5.26
CA ASP A 467 6.85 -1.92 4.88
C ASP A 467 7.71 -3.13 4.52
N SER A 468 7.59 -4.22 5.30
CA SER A 468 8.34 -5.47 5.08
C SER A 468 7.89 -6.16 3.78
N PRO A 469 8.79 -6.38 2.79
CA PRO A 469 8.44 -7.05 1.54
C PRO A 469 7.89 -8.47 1.74
N ARG A 470 8.41 -9.19 2.74
CA ARG A 470 7.99 -10.55 3.11
C ARG A 470 6.56 -10.56 3.63
N GLU A 471 6.27 -9.73 4.63
CA GLU A 471 4.95 -9.66 5.27
C GLU A 471 3.91 -9.08 4.31
N ARG A 472 4.32 -8.13 3.47
CA ARG A 472 3.50 -7.62 2.36
C ARG A 472 3.10 -8.74 1.42
N LEU A 473 4.02 -9.62 1.03
CA LEU A 473 3.72 -10.75 0.16
C LEU A 473 2.74 -11.75 0.82
N ILE A 474 2.90 -12.03 2.12
CA ILE A 474 1.95 -12.87 2.86
C ILE A 474 0.55 -12.23 2.82
N ALA A 475 0.45 -10.93 3.08
CA ALA A 475 -0.81 -10.19 3.03
C ALA A 475 -1.44 -10.21 1.62
N ILE A 476 -0.64 -10.08 0.55
CA ILE A 476 -1.11 -10.16 -0.84
C ILE A 476 -1.71 -11.54 -1.13
N ILE A 477 -1.00 -12.62 -0.78
CA ILE A 477 -1.43 -14.00 -1.06
C ILE A 477 -2.69 -14.37 -0.26
N THR A 478 -2.75 -13.94 1.00
CA THR A 478 -3.85 -14.32 1.92
C THR A 478 -5.07 -13.39 1.84
N ASN A 479 -5.01 -12.28 1.08
CA ASN A 479 -6.13 -11.37 0.90
C ASN A 479 -7.38 -12.05 0.31
N ASN A 480 -7.20 -13.07 -0.53
CA ASN A 480 -8.31 -13.79 -1.17
C ASN A 480 -9.24 -14.51 -0.19
N PHE A 481 -8.78 -14.78 1.04
CA PHE A 481 -9.63 -15.39 2.07
C PHE A 481 -10.64 -14.39 2.69
N SER A 482 -10.52 -13.10 2.39
CA SER A 482 -11.61 -12.13 2.62
C SER A 482 -12.73 -12.36 1.61
N LEU A 483 -13.95 -12.50 2.13
CA LEU A 483 -15.14 -12.66 1.30
C LEU A 483 -15.47 -11.31 0.62
N CYS A 484 -15.05 -11.13 -0.63
CA CYS A 484 -15.29 -9.89 -1.37
C CYS A 484 -16.75 -9.72 -1.79
N ASN A 485 -17.16 -8.50 -2.15
CA ASN A 485 -18.52 -8.14 -2.61
C ASN A 485 -19.14 -9.19 -3.55
N GLY A 486 -18.43 -9.56 -4.62
CA GLY A 486 -18.93 -10.54 -5.60
C GLY A 486 -19.20 -11.96 -5.11
N ARG A 487 -18.82 -12.30 -3.88
CA ARG A 487 -19.09 -13.61 -3.28
C ARG A 487 -20.28 -13.59 -2.32
N TRP A 488 -20.68 -12.42 -1.80
CA TRP A 488 -21.78 -12.30 -0.84
C TRP A 488 -23.13 -12.78 -1.41
N PRO A 489 -23.55 -12.41 -2.63
CA PRO A 489 -24.83 -12.88 -3.19
C PRO A 489 -24.92 -14.40 -3.23
N THR A 490 -23.84 -15.08 -3.64
CA THR A 490 -23.76 -16.56 -3.63
C THR A 490 -23.94 -17.11 -2.21
N GLN A 491 -23.24 -16.55 -1.21
CA GLN A 491 -23.36 -17.04 0.17
C GLN A 491 -24.78 -16.85 0.72
N ILE A 492 -25.38 -15.67 0.51
CA ILE A 492 -26.71 -15.32 1.00
C ILE A 492 -27.78 -16.20 0.33
N LEU A 493 -27.70 -16.37 -0.99
CA LEU A 493 -28.65 -17.17 -1.76
C LEU A 493 -28.63 -18.64 -1.31
N ILE A 494 -27.45 -19.25 -1.27
CA ILE A 494 -27.29 -20.67 -0.96
C ILE A 494 -27.60 -20.97 0.50
N ALA A 495 -27.19 -20.09 1.43
CA ALA A 495 -27.57 -20.20 2.83
C ALA A 495 -29.09 -20.14 2.99
N THR A 496 -29.78 -19.25 2.27
CA THR A 496 -31.23 -19.10 2.36
C THR A 496 -31.97 -20.32 1.80
N ILE A 497 -31.57 -20.83 0.63
CA ILE A 497 -32.23 -21.96 -0.04
C ILE A 497 -32.00 -23.28 0.69
N PHE A 498 -30.78 -23.57 1.14
CA PHE A 498 -30.42 -24.91 1.64
C PHE A 498 -30.33 -24.99 3.16
N ILE A 499 -29.82 -23.96 3.84
CA ILE A 499 -29.61 -23.99 5.30
C ILE A 499 -30.81 -23.38 6.04
N GLY A 500 -31.29 -22.22 5.59
CA GLY A 500 -32.48 -21.56 6.14
C GLY A 500 -33.73 -22.44 6.05
N ALA A 501 -33.85 -23.23 4.98
CA ALA A 501 -34.93 -24.19 4.79
C ALA A 501 -34.96 -25.34 5.83
N LEU A 502 -33.88 -25.58 6.57
CA LEU A 502 -33.83 -26.58 7.65
C LEU A 502 -34.45 -26.06 8.96
N ALA A 503 -34.59 -24.74 9.09
CA ALA A 503 -35.09 -24.09 10.28
C ALA A 503 -36.59 -23.75 10.15
N PRO A 504 -37.32 -23.64 11.28
CA PRO A 504 -38.67 -23.09 11.28
C PRO A 504 -38.71 -21.69 10.63
N ALA A 505 -39.80 -21.34 9.95
CA ALA A 505 -39.92 -20.12 9.16
C ALA A 505 -39.53 -18.82 9.91
N HIS A 506 -39.78 -18.74 11.22
CA HIS A 506 -39.44 -17.58 12.04
C HIS A 506 -37.93 -17.48 12.40
N LEU A 507 -37.18 -18.59 12.30
CA LEU A 507 -35.73 -18.63 12.53
C LEU A 507 -34.92 -18.77 11.24
N ALA A 508 -35.55 -19.07 10.10
CA ALA A 508 -34.89 -19.29 8.82
C ALA A 508 -33.94 -18.15 8.43
N GLY A 509 -34.36 -16.89 8.60
CA GLY A 509 -33.52 -15.72 8.35
C GLY A 509 -32.31 -15.63 9.27
N LEU A 510 -32.49 -15.91 10.58
CA LEU A 510 -31.39 -15.90 11.55
C LEU A 510 -30.37 -17.01 11.28
N VAL A 511 -30.85 -18.22 10.95
CA VAL A 511 -29.99 -19.37 10.64
C VAL A 511 -29.21 -19.16 9.34
N SER A 512 -29.86 -18.62 8.30
CA SER A 512 -29.18 -18.23 7.05
C SER A 512 -28.09 -17.18 7.32
N ALA A 513 -28.42 -16.10 8.04
CA ALA A 513 -27.45 -15.07 8.40
C ALA A 513 -26.28 -15.62 9.23
N ALA A 514 -26.55 -16.50 10.20
CA ALA A 514 -25.53 -17.15 11.01
C ALA A 514 -24.60 -18.04 10.16
N ALA A 515 -25.13 -18.74 9.17
CA ALA A 515 -24.32 -19.54 8.25
C ALA A 515 -23.39 -18.67 7.39
N VAL A 516 -23.89 -17.55 6.86
CA VAL A 516 -23.08 -16.60 6.09
C VAL A 516 -21.97 -15.98 6.96
N VAL A 517 -22.30 -15.54 8.18
CA VAL A 517 -21.30 -15.03 9.14
C VAL A 517 -20.28 -16.13 9.50
N GLY A 518 -20.73 -17.37 9.66
CA GLY A 518 -19.87 -18.52 9.89
C GLY A 518 -18.84 -18.72 8.78
N ILE A 519 -19.24 -18.60 7.51
CA ILE A 519 -18.33 -18.65 6.35
C ILE A 519 -17.34 -17.48 6.37
N ALA A 520 -17.79 -16.25 6.68
CA ALA A 520 -16.90 -15.10 6.77
C ALA A 520 -15.83 -15.29 7.86
N VAL A 521 -16.22 -15.81 9.03
CA VAL A 521 -15.28 -16.15 10.12
C VAL A 521 -14.33 -17.28 9.70
N LEU A 522 -14.84 -18.30 9.01
CA LEU A 522 -14.02 -19.38 8.48
C LEU A 522 -12.96 -18.86 7.50
N GLY A 523 -13.28 -17.85 6.68
CA GLY A 523 -12.33 -17.13 5.84
C GLY A 523 -11.18 -16.51 6.64
N ILE A 524 -11.50 -15.81 7.72
CA ILE A 524 -10.49 -15.24 8.64
C ILE A 524 -9.61 -16.34 9.24
N LEU A 525 -10.19 -17.49 9.61
CA LEU A 525 -9.42 -18.62 10.13
C LEU A 525 -8.47 -19.20 9.08
N PHE A 526 -8.94 -19.40 7.84
CA PHE A 526 -8.10 -19.87 6.74
C PHE A 526 -6.99 -18.87 6.37
N MET A 527 -7.26 -17.57 6.46
CA MET A 527 -6.23 -16.54 6.34
C MET A 527 -5.13 -16.74 7.39
N PHE A 528 -5.48 -16.87 8.67
CA PHE A 528 -4.48 -17.09 9.73
C PHE A 528 -3.69 -18.39 9.51
N LEU A 529 -4.37 -19.47 9.10
CA LEU A 529 -3.74 -20.75 8.77
C LEU A 529 -2.75 -20.61 7.60
N ALA A 530 -3.16 -19.95 6.52
CA ALA A 530 -2.33 -19.75 5.34
C ALA A 530 -1.15 -18.81 5.63
N SER A 531 -1.36 -17.73 6.38
CA SER A 531 -0.28 -16.83 6.84
C SER A 531 0.77 -17.58 7.65
N TRP A 532 0.32 -18.41 8.59
CA TRP A 532 1.21 -19.26 9.40
C TRP A 532 1.96 -20.30 8.55
N LEU A 533 1.26 -20.96 7.62
CA LEU A 533 1.88 -21.94 6.73
C LEU A 533 2.96 -21.27 5.86
N LEU A 534 2.66 -20.12 5.25
CA LEU A 534 3.60 -19.39 4.40
C LEU A 534 4.80 -18.85 5.19
N SER A 535 4.57 -18.28 6.37
CA SER A 535 5.63 -17.68 7.20
C SER A 535 6.59 -18.72 7.80
N SER A 536 6.11 -19.93 8.07
CA SER A 536 6.90 -21.03 8.64
C SER A 536 7.64 -21.86 7.58
N THR A 537 7.14 -21.93 6.35
CA THR A 537 7.70 -22.79 5.29
C THR A 537 8.50 -22.01 4.26
N VAL A 538 7.84 -21.25 3.38
CA VAL A 538 8.42 -20.66 2.17
C VAL A 538 9.01 -19.28 2.41
N LEU A 539 8.40 -18.48 3.28
CA LEU A 539 8.77 -17.10 3.57
C LEU A 539 9.34 -17.01 4.99
N ARG A 540 10.53 -17.58 5.22
CA ARG A 540 11.24 -17.50 6.51
C ARG A 540 12.04 -16.19 6.62
N GLY A 541 12.10 -15.60 7.82
CA GLY A 541 12.84 -14.37 8.09
C GLY A 541 12.52 -13.77 9.46
N GLU A 542 13.30 -12.77 9.89
CA GLU A 542 13.07 -12.04 11.15
C GLU A 542 11.82 -11.16 11.06
N ALA A 543 11.11 -11.01 12.18
CA ALA A 543 9.93 -10.15 12.26
C ALA A 543 10.37 -8.68 12.39
N THR A 544 9.79 -7.79 11.60
CA THR A 544 10.13 -6.36 11.69
C THR A 544 9.57 -5.74 12.98
N THR A 545 10.36 -4.90 13.64
CA THR A 545 9.98 -4.21 14.87
C THR A 545 8.84 -3.22 14.60
N PHE A 546 7.66 -3.48 15.18
CA PHE A 546 6.47 -2.67 14.99
C PHE A 546 6.48 -1.44 15.91
N SER A 547 6.71 -0.25 15.35
CA SER A 547 6.43 1.04 16.02
C SER A 547 5.22 1.68 15.35
N LEU A 548 4.00 1.26 15.69
CA LEU A 548 2.78 1.95 15.25
C LEU A 548 2.48 3.11 16.18
N GLU A 549 2.79 4.32 15.73
CA GLU A 549 2.29 5.52 16.37
C GLU A 549 0.80 5.68 16.04
N LEU A 550 -0.07 5.61 17.04
CA LEU A 550 -1.50 5.86 16.84
C LEU A 550 -1.69 7.35 16.45
N PRO A 551 -2.22 7.66 15.26
CA PRO A 551 -2.47 9.05 14.87
C PRO A 551 -3.62 9.64 15.70
N PRO A 552 -3.66 10.97 15.93
CA PRO A 552 -4.79 11.61 16.60
C PRO A 552 -6.08 11.46 15.78
N TYR A 553 -7.24 11.53 16.43
CA TYR A 553 -8.53 11.56 15.73
C TYR A 553 -8.64 12.84 14.90
N ARG A 554 -9.02 12.70 13.63
CA ARG A 554 -9.17 13.82 12.70
C ARG A 554 -10.59 13.82 12.14
N PRO A 555 -11.30 14.96 12.10
CA PRO A 555 -12.60 15.01 11.45
C PRO A 555 -12.42 14.77 9.93
N PRO A 556 -13.19 13.85 9.33
CA PRO A 556 -13.02 13.50 7.92
C PRO A 556 -13.54 14.61 7.00
N ARG A 557 -12.89 14.79 5.85
CA ARG A 557 -13.32 15.76 4.81
C ARG A 557 -14.32 15.11 3.87
N VAL A 558 -15.55 14.91 4.34
CA VAL A 558 -16.59 14.08 3.70
C VAL A 558 -16.68 14.27 2.18
N LEU A 559 -16.78 15.51 1.69
CA LEU A 559 -16.97 15.79 0.26
C LEU A 559 -15.72 15.47 -0.58
N GLN A 560 -14.53 15.80 -0.06
CA GLN A 560 -13.26 15.51 -0.73
C GLN A 560 -13.03 13.99 -0.76
N THR A 561 -13.25 13.31 0.37
CA THR A 561 -13.08 11.86 0.52
C THR A 561 -14.05 11.08 -0.37
N LEU A 562 -15.30 11.54 -0.52
CA LEU A 562 -16.28 10.91 -1.40
C LEU A 562 -15.84 11.01 -2.88
N TYR A 563 -15.40 12.20 -3.31
CA TYR A 563 -14.95 12.40 -4.69
C TYR A 563 -13.71 11.56 -5.02
N THR A 564 -12.66 11.65 -4.20
CA THR A 564 -11.41 10.91 -4.46
C THR A 564 -11.63 9.40 -4.36
N SER A 565 -12.43 8.93 -3.40
CA SER A 565 -12.70 7.50 -3.27
C SER A 565 -13.47 6.93 -4.46
N ILE A 566 -14.45 7.64 -5.01
CA ILE A 566 -15.23 7.14 -6.15
C ILE A 566 -14.37 7.15 -7.43
N ILE A 567 -13.69 8.26 -7.70
CA ILE A 567 -12.93 8.41 -8.94
C ILE A 567 -11.64 7.59 -8.91
N ASP A 568 -10.82 7.74 -7.86
CA ASP A 568 -9.47 7.19 -7.83
C ASP A 568 -9.43 5.71 -7.39
N ARG A 569 -10.47 5.22 -6.69
CA ARG A 569 -10.54 3.82 -6.24
C ARG A 569 -11.63 3.03 -6.97
N THR A 570 -12.89 3.48 -6.95
CA THR A 570 -14.00 2.69 -7.50
C THR A 570 -13.94 2.55 -9.02
N LEU A 571 -13.83 3.66 -9.77
CA LEU A 571 -13.87 3.61 -11.24
C LEU A 571 -12.67 2.89 -11.86
N ILE A 572 -11.47 3.06 -11.31
CA ILE A 572 -10.27 2.37 -11.82
C ILE A 572 -10.39 0.85 -11.67
N VAL A 573 -10.92 0.38 -10.53
CA VAL A 573 -11.12 -1.05 -10.29
C VAL A 573 -12.26 -1.58 -11.15
N LEU A 574 -13.36 -0.83 -11.30
CA LEU A 574 -14.47 -1.19 -12.18
C LEU A 574 -14.01 -1.33 -13.64
N TRP A 575 -13.20 -0.39 -14.14
CA TRP A 575 -12.68 -0.47 -15.50
C TRP A 575 -11.90 -1.77 -15.75
N ARG A 576 -11.08 -2.20 -14.79
CA ARG A 576 -10.38 -3.49 -14.88
C ARG A 576 -11.36 -4.66 -14.93
N ALA A 577 -12.40 -4.64 -14.10
CA ALA A 577 -13.42 -5.68 -14.10
C ALA A 577 -14.15 -5.77 -15.46
N VAL A 578 -14.52 -4.63 -16.05
CA VAL A 578 -15.15 -4.56 -17.39
C VAL A 578 -14.24 -5.14 -18.46
N VAL A 579 -12.94 -4.80 -18.45
CA VAL A 579 -11.96 -5.33 -19.43
C VAL A 579 -11.87 -6.85 -19.37
N PHE A 580 -12.03 -7.46 -18.19
CA PHE A 580 -12.06 -8.93 -18.07
C PHE A 580 -13.46 -9.53 -18.30
N ALA A 581 -14.54 -8.81 -18.03
CA ALA A 581 -15.91 -9.28 -18.24
C ALA A 581 -16.27 -9.48 -19.72
N VAL A 582 -15.81 -8.57 -20.58
CA VAL A 582 -16.03 -8.64 -22.05
C VAL A 582 -15.61 -9.99 -22.66
N PRO A 583 -14.34 -10.45 -22.52
CA PRO A 583 -13.94 -11.75 -23.04
C PRO A 583 -14.61 -12.93 -22.30
N ALA A 584 -14.99 -12.75 -21.03
CA ALA A 584 -15.73 -13.78 -20.28
C ALA A 584 -17.09 -14.06 -20.92
N GLY A 585 -17.88 -13.01 -21.18
CA GLY A 585 -19.18 -13.12 -21.82
C GLY A 585 -19.12 -13.75 -23.20
N ALA A 586 -18.09 -13.38 -23.99
CA ALA A 586 -17.80 -14.01 -25.26
C ALA A 586 -17.56 -15.53 -25.12
N VAL A 587 -16.71 -15.94 -24.18
CA VAL A 587 -16.40 -17.36 -23.95
C VAL A 587 -17.62 -18.14 -23.47
N ILE A 588 -18.41 -17.57 -22.55
CA ILE A 588 -19.64 -18.19 -22.04
C ILE A 588 -20.61 -18.44 -23.20
N TRP A 589 -20.91 -17.41 -23.99
CA TRP A 589 -21.85 -17.52 -25.11
C TRP A 589 -21.38 -18.51 -26.18
N LEU A 590 -20.10 -18.46 -26.58
CA LEU A 590 -19.54 -19.38 -27.56
C LEU A 590 -19.57 -20.83 -27.06
N SER A 591 -19.28 -21.06 -25.78
CA SER A 591 -19.30 -22.41 -25.21
C SER A 591 -20.70 -23.02 -25.19
N ALA A 592 -21.74 -22.21 -25.00
CA ALA A 592 -23.12 -22.68 -24.97
C ALA A 592 -23.74 -22.82 -26.37
N ASN A 593 -23.34 -22.00 -27.34
CA ASN A 593 -23.98 -21.96 -28.67
C ASN A 593 -23.26 -22.77 -29.74
N ILE A 594 -21.96 -23.03 -29.61
CA ILE A 594 -21.24 -23.90 -30.55
C ILE A 594 -21.50 -25.35 -30.15
N SER A 595 -22.09 -26.12 -31.07
CA SER A 595 -22.41 -27.53 -30.86
C SER A 595 -21.60 -28.45 -31.76
N PHE A 596 -21.19 -29.59 -31.19
CA PHE A 596 -20.51 -30.69 -31.88
C PHE A 596 -21.24 -31.99 -31.56
N GLY A 597 -21.72 -32.68 -32.60
CA GLY A 597 -22.40 -33.97 -32.45
C GLY A 597 -23.75 -33.88 -31.72
N GLY A 598 -24.43 -32.73 -31.77
CA GLY A 598 -25.75 -32.52 -31.14
C GLY A 598 -25.72 -32.00 -29.70
N ALA A 599 -24.54 -31.90 -29.08
CA ALA A 599 -24.33 -31.30 -27.75
C ALA A 599 -23.43 -30.05 -27.84
N SER A 600 -23.63 -29.08 -26.96
CA SER A 600 -22.81 -27.86 -26.90
C SER A 600 -21.41 -28.15 -26.34
N ILE A 601 -20.43 -27.27 -26.64
CA ILE A 601 -19.09 -27.36 -26.01
C ILE A 601 -19.23 -27.36 -24.48
N ALA A 602 -20.14 -26.54 -23.93
CA ALA A 602 -20.42 -26.47 -22.51
C ALA A 602 -20.93 -27.81 -21.96
N GLU A 603 -21.83 -28.52 -22.65
CA GLU A 603 -22.31 -29.85 -22.23
C GLU A 603 -21.18 -30.89 -22.22
N HIS A 604 -20.32 -30.89 -23.25
CA HIS A 604 -19.14 -31.75 -23.28
C HIS A 604 -18.21 -31.48 -22.09
N LEU A 605 -17.93 -30.21 -21.79
CA LEU A 605 -17.10 -29.81 -20.66
C LEU A 605 -17.75 -30.15 -19.31
N ILE A 606 -19.06 -29.98 -19.18
CA ILE A 606 -19.82 -30.37 -17.97
C ILE A 606 -19.68 -31.88 -17.75
N SER A 607 -19.87 -32.69 -18.80
CA SER A 607 -19.73 -34.15 -18.69
C SER A 607 -18.31 -34.58 -18.29
N LEU A 608 -17.28 -33.88 -18.80
CA LEU A 608 -15.88 -34.11 -18.47
C LEU A 608 -15.56 -33.75 -17.02
N LEU A 609 -16.10 -32.63 -16.51
CA LEU A 609 -15.86 -32.15 -15.16
C LEU A 609 -16.74 -32.86 -14.11
N ASN A 610 -17.86 -33.48 -14.52
CA ASN A 610 -18.83 -34.05 -13.60
C ASN A 610 -18.26 -35.12 -12.65
N PRO A 611 -17.39 -36.07 -13.07
CA PRO A 611 -16.79 -37.04 -12.16
C PRO A 611 -16.01 -36.36 -11.03
N VAL A 612 -15.23 -35.32 -11.35
CA VAL A 612 -14.48 -34.53 -10.36
C VAL A 612 -15.43 -33.74 -9.47
N GLY A 613 -16.46 -33.12 -10.06
CA GLY A 613 -17.48 -32.37 -9.33
C GLY A 613 -18.16 -33.24 -8.28
N LEU A 614 -18.59 -34.44 -8.67
CA LEU A 614 -19.20 -35.39 -7.76
C LEU A 614 -18.22 -35.81 -6.66
N LEU A 615 -16.94 -36.05 -6.94
CA LEU A 615 -15.96 -36.41 -5.89
C LEU A 615 -15.87 -35.36 -4.78
N VAL A 616 -16.03 -34.09 -5.10
CA VAL A 616 -16.00 -32.98 -4.14
C VAL A 616 -17.39 -32.51 -3.69
N GLY A 617 -18.43 -33.31 -3.94
CA GLY A 617 -19.81 -33.03 -3.50
C GLY A 617 -20.52 -31.89 -4.27
N MET A 618 -19.99 -31.52 -5.43
CA MET A 618 -20.58 -30.59 -6.39
C MET A 618 -21.00 -31.34 -7.67
N ASN A 619 -21.14 -30.64 -8.80
CA ASN A 619 -21.41 -31.22 -10.11
C ASN A 619 -20.59 -30.53 -11.22
N GLY A 620 -20.63 -31.07 -12.44
CA GLY A 620 -19.90 -30.51 -13.58
C GLY A 620 -20.31 -29.09 -13.96
N VAL A 621 -21.58 -28.73 -13.73
CA VAL A 621 -22.12 -27.37 -13.98
C VAL A 621 -21.44 -26.34 -13.10
N ILE A 622 -21.35 -26.60 -11.78
CA ILE A 622 -20.69 -25.70 -10.83
C ILE A 622 -19.22 -25.52 -11.21
N LEU A 623 -18.50 -26.62 -11.49
CA LEU A 623 -17.09 -26.54 -11.84
C LEU A 623 -16.86 -25.75 -13.13
N LEU A 624 -17.66 -25.99 -14.18
CA LEU A 624 -17.55 -25.22 -15.41
C LEU A 624 -17.83 -23.74 -15.17
N ALA A 625 -18.88 -23.42 -14.40
CA ALA A 625 -19.22 -22.04 -14.07
C ALA A 625 -18.06 -21.30 -13.40
N TYR A 626 -17.37 -21.91 -12.43
CA TYR A 626 -16.19 -21.31 -11.79
C TYR A 626 -14.98 -21.17 -12.71
N VAL A 627 -14.87 -21.99 -13.76
CA VAL A 627 -13.80 -21.88 -14.76
C VAL A 627 -14.08 -20.72 -15.73
N VAL A 628 -15.31 -20.56 -16.20
CA VAL A 628 -15.65 -19.49 -17.15
C VAL A 628 -15.89 -18.14 -16.46
N ALA A 629 -16.29 -18.15 -15.20
CA ALA A 629 -16.55 -16.95 -14.39
C ALA A 629 -15.33 -16.46 -13.58
N ILE A 630 -14.12 -16.97 -13.81
CA ILE A 630 -12.89 -16.43 -13.20
C ILE A 630 -12.78 -14.89 -13.37
N PRO A 631 -13.22 -14.29 -14.49
CA PRO A 631 -13.23 -12.84 -14.64
C PRO A 631 -14.02 -12.06 -13.57
N ALA A 632 -15.19 -12.55 -13.18
CA ALA A 632 -16.07 -11.90 -12.21
C ALA A 632 -16.87 -12.94 -11.41
N ASN A 633 -16.79 -12.88 -10.08
CA ASN A 633 -17.49 -13.85 -9.23
C ASN A 633 -19.01 -13.60 -9.17
N GLU A 634 -19.42 -12.38 -9.49
CA GLU A 634 -20.80 -11.91 -9.53
C GLU A 634 -21.64 -12.66 -10.58
N ILE A 635 -21.02 -13.13 -11.67
CA ILE A 635 -21.73 -13.84 -12.76
C ILE A 635 -21.80 -15.36 -12.56
N VAL A 636 -21.25 -15.90 -11.46
CA VAL A 636 -21.22 -17.35 -11.20
C VAL A 636 -22.63 -17.94 -11.09
N ILE A 637 -23.52 -17.31 -10.31
CA ILE A 637 -24.90 -17.81 -10.13
C ILE A 637 -25.71 -17.73 -11.43
N PRO A 638 -25.75 -16.59 -12.15
CA PRO A 638 -26.41 -16.53 -13.46
C PRO A 638 -25.88 -17.58 -14.44
N THR A 639 -24.56 -17.83 -14.44
CA THR A 639 -23.94 -18.87 -15.27
C THR A 639 -24.39 -20.28 -14.85
N ILE A 640 -24.46 -20.57 -13.55
CA ILE A 640 -24.95 -21.84 -13.02
C ILE A 640 -26.41 -22.08 -13.43
N LEU A 641 -27.28 -21.07 -13.31
CA LEU A 641 -28.70 -21.18 -13.68
C LEU A 641 -28.85 -21.46 -15.17
N MET A 642 -28.16 -20.69 -16.02
CA MET A 642 -28.12 -20.88 -17.46
C MET A 642 -27.64 -22.29 -17.85
N LEU A 643 -26.50 -22.74 -17.33
CA LEU A 643 -25.95 -24.07 -17.63
C LEU A 643 -26.86 -25.20 -17.11
N THR A 644 -27.52 -25.01 -15.96
CA THR A 644 -28.47 -25.98 -15.39
C THR A 644 -29.70 -26.12 -16.28
N VAL A 645 -30.32 -25.00 -16.66
CA VAL A 645 -31.48 -25.01 -17.58
C VAL A 645 -31.13 -25.67 -18.91
N MET A 646 -29.98 -25.31 -19.49
CA MET A 646 -29.52 -25.90 -20.75
C MET A 646 -29.36 -27.43 -20.65
N THR A 647 -28.69 -27.93 -19.61
CA THR A 647 -28.45 -29.38 -19.43
C THR A 647 -29.70 -30.18 -19.05
N THR A 648 -30.63 -29.56 -18.33
CA THR A 648 -31.88 -30.21 -17.90
C THR A 648 -33.00 -30.12 -18.93
N GLY A 649 -32.88 -29.25 -19.94
CA GLY A 649 -33.92 -28.99 -20.93
C GLY A 649 -35.16 -28.27 -20.39
N LEU A 650 -35.06 -27.62 -19.22
CA LEU A 650 -36.14 -26.80 -18.68
C LEU A 650 -36.49 -25.65 -19.63
N ALA A 651 -37.78 -25.44 -19.92
CA ALA A 651 -38.25 -24.30 -20.71
C ALA A 651 -38.35 -23.03 -19.85
N LEU A 652 -37.21 -22.58 -19.31
CA LEU A 652 -37.07 -21.42 -18.44
C LEU A 652 -35.87 -20.57 -18.92
N GLY A 653 -35.90 -19.25 -18.72
CA GLY A 653 -34.81 -18.35 -19.14
C GLY A 653 -34.95 -17.82 -20.57
N GLU A 654 -33.95 -17.05 -21.02
CA GLU A 654 -34.03 -16.24 -22.26
C GLU A 654 -33.37 -16.89 -23.49
N GLY A 655 -32.75 -18.06 -23.33
CA GLY A 655 -32.14 -18.80 -24.43
C GLY A 655 -30.82 -19.50 -24.06
N ALA A 656 -30.29 -20.28 -24.98
CA ALA A 656 -29.02 -20.96 -24.80
C ALA A 656 -27.86 -19.95 -24.76
N GLY A 657 -27.06 -19.98 -23.70
CA GLY A 657 -25.92 -19.07 -23.55
C GLY A 657 -26.29 -17.65 -23.10
N VAL A 658 -27.55 -17.40 -22.72
CA VAL A 658 -28.00 -16.12 -22.17
C VAL A 658 -28.06 -16.22 -20.65
N MET A 659 -27.29 -15.38 -19.95
CA MET A 659 -27.29 -15.34 -18.49
C MET A 659 -28.57 -14.67 -17.98
N PHE A 660 -29.16 -15.22 -16.92
CA PHE A 660 -30.35 -14.65 -16.30
C PHE A 660 -30.36 -14.93 -14.80
N GLU A 661 -31.24 -14.23 -14.09
CA GLU A 661 -31.52 -14.41 -12.68
C GLU A 661 -33.03 -14.39 -12.47
N LEU A 662 -33.52 -15.08 -11.44
CA LEU A 662 -34.95 -15.19 -11.15
C LEU A 662 -35.30 -14.33 -9.94
N ASP A 663 -36.38 -13.56 -10.01
CA ASP A 663 -36.79 -12.70 -8.88
C ASP A 663 -37.22 -13.49 -7.63
N SER A 664 -37.61 -14.76 -7.79
CA SER A 664 -38.09 -15.62 -6.71
C SER A 664 -37.03 -16.61 -6.24
N THR A 665 -36.72 -16.57 -4.94
CA THR A 665 -35.85 -17.54 -4.28
C THR A 665 -36.37 -18.97 -4.39
N MET A 666 -37.70 -19.14 -4.40
CA MET A 666 -38.31 -20.47 -4.59
C MET A 666 -38.09 -20.99 -6.01
N ALA A 667 -38.27 -20.13 -7.03
CA ALA A 667 -38.04 -20.52 -8.41
C ALA A 667 -36.56 -20.90 -8.64
N MET A 668 -35.62 -20.15 -8.04
CA MET A 668 -34.21 -20.54 -8.05
C MET A 668 -33.99 -21.90 -7.37
N ALA A 669 -34.60 -22.13 -6.21
CA ALA A 669 -34.47 -23.39 -5.49
C ALA A 669 -34.95 -24.58 -6.33
N ASP A 670 -36.06 -24.44 -7.05
CA ASP A 670 -36.61 -25.49 -7.90
C ASP A 670 -35.68 -25.81 -9.09
N VAL A 671 -35.12 -24.79 -9.75
CA VAL A 671 -34.13 -24.99 -10.83
C VAL A 671 -32.87 -25.68 -10.32
N LEU A 672 -32.33 -25.25 -9.18
CA LEU A 672 -31.13 -25.85 -8.60
C LEU A 672 -31.38 -27.31 -8.18
N ARG A 673 -32.54 -27.60 -7.57
CA ARG A 673 -32.93 -28.97 -7.21
C ARG A 673 -33.15 -29.85 -8.44
N ALA A 674 -33.73 -29.31 -9.51
CA ALA A 674 -33.85 -30.00 -10.79
C ALA A 674 -32.48 -30.33 -11.40
N GLY A 675 -31.49 -29.45 -11.20
CA GLY A 675 -30.07 -29.69 -11.51
C GLY A 675 -29.36 -30.67 -10.56
N GLY A 676 -30.08 -31.35 -9.67
CA GLY A 676 -29.54 -32.36 -8.75
C GLY A 676 -28.87 -31.80 -7.50
N TRP A 677 -29.12 -30.53 -7.14
CA TRP A 677 -28.48 -29.94 -5.97
C TRP A 677 -29.08 -30.47 -4.66
N THR A 678 -28.19 -30.80 -3.74
CA THR A 678 -28.52 -31.25 -2.39
C THR A 678 -28.00 -30.25 -1.35
N LEU A 679 -28.36 -30.46 -0.07
CA LEU A 679 -27.75 -29.70 1.03
C LEU A 679 -26.23 -29.80 1.03
N LEU A 680 -25.67 -30.99 0.75
CA LEU A 680 -24.23 -31.18 0.61
C LEU A 680 -23.66 -30.28 -0.48
N THR A 681 -24.32 -30.22 -1.65
CA THR A 681 -23.91 -29.37 -2.76
C THR A 681 -23.94 -27.89 -2.38
N GLY A 682 -24.97 -27.44 -1.68
CA GLY A 682 -25.06 -26.07 -1.17
C GLY A 682 -23.92 -25.73 -0.20
N VAL A 683 -23.67 -26.57 0.81
CA VAL A 683 -22.59 -26.35 1.78
C VAL A 683 -21.22 -26.38 1.11
N ASN A 684 -20.97 -27.33 0.22
CA ASN A 684 -19.69 -27.41 -0.50
C ASN A 684 -19.50 -26.25 -1.46
N LEU A 685 -20.55 -25.74 -2.09
CA LEU A 685 -20.46 -24.53 -2.89
C LEU A 685 -20.12 -23.30 -2.04
N MET A 686 -20.71 -23.15 -0.84
CA MET A 686 -20.37 -22.06 0.07
C MET A 686 -18.89 -22.10 0.47
N LEU A 687 -18.37 -23.28 0.81
CA LEU A 687 -16.96 -23.50 1.14
C LEU A 687 -16.03 -23.31 -0.06
N PHE A 688 -16.43 -23.81 -1.24
CA PHE A 688 -15.67 -23.64 -2.47
C PHE A 688 -15.59 -22.17 -2.86
N SER A 689 -16.72 -21.45 -2.84
CA SER A 689 -16.79 -20.01 -3.10
C SER A 689 -15.87 -19.20 -2.18
N LEU A 690 -15.74 -19.59 -0.91
CA LEU A 690 -14.81 -18.97 0.03
C LEU A 690 -13.35 -19.21 -0.37
N LEU A 691 -13.02 -20.46 -0.71
CA LEU A 691 -11.65 -20.92 -0.91
C LEU A 691 -11.19 -20.91 -2.37
N HIS A 692 -12.02 -20.51 -3.34
CA HIS A 692 -11.64 -20.53 -4.74
C HIS A 692 -10.62 -19.45 -5.09
N ASN A 693 -10.06 -19.53 -6.31
CA ASN A 693 -9.15 -18.52 -6.85
C ASN A 693 -9.75 -17.08 -6.81
N PRO A 694 -8.90 -16.06 -6.71
CA PRO A 694 -9.32 -14.67 -6.84
C PRO A 694 -9.82 -14.38 -8.26
N CYS A 695 -10.66 -13.35 -8.43
CA CYS A 695 -11.11 -12.94 -9.75
C CYS A 695 -9.94 -12.39 -10.60
N SER A 696 -10.12 -12.34 -11.92
CA SER A 696 -9.07 -11.90 -12.86
C SER A 696 -8.53 -10.51 -12.53
N THR A 697 -9.37 -9.58 -12.08
CA THR A 697 -8.96 -8.25 -11.63
C THR A 697 -7.98 -8.32 -10.46
N THR A 698 -8.23 -9.20 -9.49
CA THR A 698 -7.34 -9.42 -8.34
C THR A 698 -6.07 -10.15 -8.77
N ILE A 699 -6.16 -11.19 -9.61
CA ILE A 699 -4.98 -11.90 -10.15
C ILE A 699 -4.04 -10.92 -10.88
N TYR A 700 -4.60 -10.08 -11.75
CA TYR A 700 -3.85 -9.05 -12.47
C TYR A 700 -3.21 -8.02 -11.52
N THR A 701 -3.93 -7.64 -10.47
CA THR A 701 -3.42 -6.71 -9.45
C THR A 701 -2.30 -7.34 -8.64
N ILE A 702 -2.40 -8.62 -8.26
CA ILE A 702 -1.31 -9.36 -7.59
C ILE A 702 -0.07 -9.38 -8.49
N TYR A 703 -0.23 -9.63 -9.79
CA TYR A 703 0.89 -9.57 -10.73
C TYR A 703 1.55 -8.18 -10.78
N LYS A 704 0.75 -7.11 -10.80
CA LYS A 704 1.25 -5.73 -10.79
C LYS A 704 1.97 -5.36 -9.48
N GLU A 705 1.49 -5.80 -8.33
CA GLU A 705 2.13 -5.48 -7.03
C GLU A 705 3.36 -6.35 -6.74
N THR A 706 3.39 -7.61 -7.20
CA THR A 706 4.51 -8.54 -6.95
C THR A 706 5.58 -8.52 -8.03
N GLY A 707 5.23 -8.13 -9.27
CA GLY A 707 6.12 -8.24 -10.43
C GLY A 707 6.53 -9.67 -10.78
N SER A 708 5.85 -10.69 -10.23
CA SER A 708 6.30 -12.08 -10.29
C SER A 708 5.17 -13.04 -10.63
N ALA A 709 5.29 -13.69 -11.80
CA ALA A 709 4.34 -14.73 -12.22
C ALA A 709 4.28 -15.89 -11.22
N LYS A 710 5.42 -16.27 -10.61
CA LYS A 710 5.49 -17.32 -9.59
C LYS A 710 4.53 -17.05 -8.44
N TRP A 711 4.58 -15.84 -7.87
CA TRP A 711 3.74 -15.48 -6.73
C TRP A 711 2.28 -15.27 -7.11
N THR A 712 2.01 -14.77 -8.31
CA THR A 712 0.64 -14.72 -8.85
C THR A 712 0.03 -16.12 -8.97
N THR A 713 0.78 -17.09 -9.50
CA THR A 713 0.32 -18.48 -9.61
C THR A 713 0.08 -19.11 -8.23
N VAL A 714 0.98 -18.88 -7.27
CA VAL A 714 0.79 -19.35 -5.88
C VAL A 714 -0.48 -18.74 -5.27
N ALA A 715 -0.69 -17.44 -5.43
CA ALA A 715 -1.88 -16.77 -4.89
C ALA A 715 -3.19 -17.25 -5.52
N ALA A 716 -3.17 -17.71 -6.77
CA ALA A 716 -4.34 -18.27 -7.44
C ALA A 716 -4.58 -19.75 -7.08
N LEU A 717 -3.53 -20.56 -7.04
CA LEU A 717 -3.64 -22.01 -6.86
C LEU A 717 -3.73 -22.44 -5.39
N LEU A 718 -3.13 -21.70 -4.45
CA LEU A 718 -3.15 -22.05 -3.04
C LEU A 718 -4.57 -22.10 -2.48
N PRO A 719 -5.42 -21.06 -2.64
CA PRO A 719 -6.81 -21.14 -2.23
C PRO A 719 -7.53 -22.27 -2.96
N LEU A 720 -7.38 -22.36 -4.30
CA LEU A 720 -8.06 -23.37 -5.11
C LEU A 720 -7.79 -24.81 -4.62
N ALA A 721 -6.53 -25.12 -4.33
CA ALA A 721 -6.14 -26.41 -3.77
C ALA A 721 -6.79 -26.65 -2.40
N MET A 722 -6.80 -25.64 -1.52
CA MET A 722 -7.51 -25.72 -0.24
C MET A 722 -9.01 -25.94 -0.43
N GLY A 723 -9.64 -25.28 -1.40
CA GLY A 723 -11.04 -25.45 -1.74
C GLY A 723 -11.37 -26.88 -2.13
N PHE A 724 -10.61 -27.47 -3.06
CA PHE A 724 -10.79 -28.87 -3.44
C PHE A 724 -10.57 -29.83 -2.27
N VAL A 725 -9.52 -29.63 -1.47
CA VAL A 725 -9.25 -30.48 -0.29
C VAL A 725 -10.39 -30.40 0.72
N VAL A 726 -10.83 -29.19 1.09
CA VAL A 726 -11.89 -28.99 2.10
C VAL A 726 -13.22 -29.57 1.62
N THR A 727 -13.64 -29.26 0.40
CA THR A 727 -14.89 -29.79 -0.17
C THR A 727 -14.87 -31.30 -0.37
N PHE A 728 -13.73 -31.87 -0.77
CA PHE A 728 -13.55 -33.31 -0.84
C PHE A 728 -13.72 -33.96 0.54
N LEU A 729 -13.04 -33.43 1.57
CA LEU A 729 -13.13 -33.96 2.94
C LEU A 729 -14.56 -33.88 3.48
N VAL A 730 -15.25 -32.76 3.28
CA VAL A 730 -16.65 -32.60 3.68
C VAL A 730 -17.56 -33.56 2.93
N ALA A 731 -17.36 -33.76 1.62
CA ALA A 731 -18.14 -34.71 0.82
C ALA A 731 -17.93 -36.16 1.29
N GLN A 732 -16.70 -36.56 1.60
CA GLN A 732 -16.44 -37.91 2.10
C GLN A 732 -17.03 -38.11 3.50
N ALA A 733 -16.86 -37.13 4.40
CA ALA A 733 -17.45 -37.19 5.73
C ALA A 733 -18.98 -37.28 5.67
N TRP A 734 -19.62 -36.50 4.80
CA TRP A 734 -21.06 -36.58 4.59
C TRP A 734 -21.51 -37.96 4.14
N ARG A 735 -20.82 -38.56 3.15
CA ARG A 735 -21.12 -39.91 2.62
C ARG A 735 -20.85 -41.05 3.61
N LEU A 736 -20.00 -40.83 4.60
CA LEU A 736 -19.75 -41.80 5.66
C LEU A 736 -20.82 -41.76 6.76
N VAL A 737 -21.47 -40.61 6.94
CA VAL A 737 -22.48 -40.38 7.99
C VAL A 737 -23.91 -40.57 7.48
N ALA A 738 -24.17 -40.21 6.21
CA ALA A 738 -25.44 -40.39 5.52
C ALA A 738 -25.58 -41.81 4.97
#